data_AF-W5JF50-F1
#
_entry.id   AF-W5JF50-F1
#
_cell.length_a   1.000
_cell.length_b   1.000
_cell.length_c   1.000
_cell.angle_alpha   90.00
_cell.angle_beta   90.00
_cell.angle_gamma   90.00
#
_symmetry.space_group_name_H-M   'P 1'
#
loop_
_entity.id
_entity.type
_entity.pdbx_description
1 polymer ?
#
loop_
_entity_poly.entity_id
_entity_poly.type
_entity_poly.pdbx_seq_one_letter_code
_entity_poly.pdbx_strand_id
1 'polypeptide(L)'
;MCNFSRYEDFLAIVTKAFDPKLLFLTVIPIAASLSTTVYSKLLLSVLLTEYANTFVKWVLAEDRPFWWLNETKEFSSLNRPKIYQNELTCEPSPGNPSGHLMTSTAYLFVIFSVLEECLRQYGRLTIVALRIVYYSTLFFISVSRMYFGCHFLHQCIFGIVLGIGMSKICLSHRLEKYIVKQTGRRRVGYVGLICLTLLATYWIQKLMGIDPQWAVKMAFKWCDDPFYLKPNTTLVFSIIRLTGALLAFALVGPIQRAKPLNIKLSIPMVLAMMAFEWIALDYTPRFYGVVIYYLYTFLVHFVFTYGYLRWVPALAGQEVRAIHQQQQQQQQKPKRRIVNQMYDELNLSYESEASASDWKSCYQRDVQYWMSHELQTDTVMPALVRTMASLAKQFHLSPAIEFSAIDTLELLLVRAYQSWMKQSMPAPDALGRSVAQFLAQLPLYTVAVLDVVSKYIDASVKLDLGALKRAANVTMPPDVNMLSVEFEVLKLLENEFRSSLLLGAVERFTKKYLLPLVSVTQQKETISRAGVKLLRIAIAERGTIYSSLKTSIKDETSFRRFKANKLILAGSITLAILQLITAGRTTTTTTTSSNNGASQSQQHLQRILEPLADDCCVQATNLLYLRDAILGVVGIDVRTSGGPY
;
A
#
# COMPACT_ATOMS: atom_id res chain seq x y z
N MET A 1 32.38 -16.42 -41.91
CA MET A 1 31.56 -15.21 -41.65
C MET A 1 30.11 -15.61 -41.69
N CYS A 2 29.44 -15.77 -40.55
CA CYS A 2 27.99 -15.97 -40.53
C CYS A 2 27.32 -14.66 -40.92
N ASN A 3 26.54 -14.66 -42.00
CA ASN A 3 25.90 -13.48 -42.55
C ASN A 3 24.64 -13.13 -41.73
N PHE A 4 24.83 -12.46 -40.59
CA PHE A 4 23.77 -12.02 -39.68
C PHE A 4 23.17 -10.65 -40.04
N SER A 5 23.47 -10.11 -41.23
CA SER A 5 23.08 -8.76 -41.70
C SER A 5 21.60 -8.42 -41.47
N ARG A 6 20.68 -9.39 -41.56
CA ARG A 6 19.24 -9.16 -41.37
C ARG A 6 18.82 -8.93 -39.91
N TYR A 7 19.60 -9.42 -38.94
CA TYR A 7 19.34 -9.27 -37.51
C TYR A 7 20.12 -8.12 -36.88
N GLU A 8 21.15 -7.62 -37.58
CA GLU A 8 21.98 -6.51 -37.11
C GLU A 8 21.16 -5.26 -36.80
N ASP A 9 20.25 -4.87 -37.70
CA ASP A 9 19.38 -3.71 -37.49
C ASP A 9 18.49 -3.87 -36.25
N PHE A 10 17.92 -5.07 -36.07
CA PHE A 10 17.11 -5.38 -34.90
C PHE A 10 17.93 -5.30 -33.61
N LEU A 11 19.12 -5.92 -33.58
CA LEU A 11 20.01 -5.88 -32.42
C LEU A 11 20.54 -4.47 -32.15
N ALA A 12 20.77 -3.67 -33.19
CA ALA A 12 21.15 -2.27 -33.09
C ALA A 12 20.02 -1.44 -32.44
N ILE A 13 18.77 -1.68 -32.85
CA ILE A 13 17.59 -1.05 -32.23
C ILE A 13 17.50 -1.46 -30.75
N VAL A 14 17.68 -2.74 -30.42
CA VAL A 14 17.65 -3.21 -29.03
C VAL A 14 18.72 -2.51 -28.19
N THR A 15 19.98 -2.46 -28.64
CA THR A 15 21.02 -1.80 -27.83
C THR A 15 20.80 -0.28 -27.72
N LYS A 16 20.28 0.38 -28.76
CA LYS A 16 19.96 1.82 -28.72
C LYS A 16 18.77 2.11 -27.81
N ALA A 17 17.72 1.28 -27.84
CA ALA A 17 16.52 1.44 -27.04
C ALA A 17 16.80 1.29 -25.53
N PHE A 18 17.76 0.42 -25.18
CA PHE A 18 18.18 0.17 -23.81
C PHE A 18 19.48 0.89 -23.42
N ASP A 19 19.87 1.90 -24.21
CA ASP A 19 20.98 2.77 -23.85
C ASP A 19 20.66 3.52 -22.53
N PRO A 20 21.53 3.45 -21.50
CA PRO A 20 21.26 4.07 -20.21
C PRO A 20 20.98 5.56 -20.28
N LYS A 21 21.62 6.30 -21.20
CA LYS A 21 21.37 7.74 -21.38
C LYS A 21 19.98 7.95 -21.96
N LEU A 22 19.60 7.19 -22.99
CA LEU A 22 18.24 7.28 -23.55
C LEU A 22 17.18 6.98 -22.48
N LEU A 23 17.34 5.89 -21.74
CA LEU A 23 16.41 5.51 -20.65
C LEU A 23 16.34 6.58 -19.55
N PHE A 24 17.47 7.22 -19.23
CA PHE A 24 17.52 8.30 -18.23
C PHE A 24 16.79 9.56 -18.70
N LEU A 25 16.95 9.93 -19.97
CA LEU A 25 16.34 11.15 -20.54
C LEU A 25 14.88 10.96 -20.98
N THR A 26 14.38 9.72 -21.03
CA THR A 26 13.03 9.43 -21.53
C THR A 26 12.16 8.72 -20.50
N VAL A 27 12.53 7.50 -20.09
CA VAL A 27 11.71 6.64 -19.22
C VAL A 27 11.56 7.22 -17.82
N ILE A 28 12.64 7.77 -17.25
CA ILE A 28 12.60 8.42 -15.92
C ILE A 28 11.63 9.62 -15.93
N PRO A 29 11.76 10.61 -16.84
CA PRO A 29 10.79 11.70 -16.94
C PRO A 29 9.35 11.24 -17.19
N ILE A 30 9.11 10.26 -18.07
CA ILE A 30 7.76 9.71 -18.30
C ILE A 30 7.15 9.20 -16.99
N ALA A 31 7.92 8.47 -16.17
CA ALA A 31 7.46 8.03 -14.86
C ALA A 31 7.06 9.22 -13.94
N ALA A 32 7.73 10.37 -14.06
CA ALA A 32 7.39 11.59 -13.30
C ALA A 32 6.01 12.16 -13.68
N SER A 33 5.58 11.98 -14.95
CA SER A 33 4.25 12.40 -15.40
C SER A 33 3.12 11.52 -14.85
N LEU A 34 3.40 10.24 -14.60
CA LEU A 34 2.42 9.22 -14.22
C LEU A 34 2.28 9.06 -12.70
N SER A 35 3.41 8.96 -12.00
CA SER A 35 3.41 8.74 -10.55
C SER A 35 4.70 9.23 -9.91
N THR A 36 4.53 10.16 -8.96
CA THR A 36 5.65 10.68 -8.15
C THR A 36 6.38 9.62 -7.34
N THR A 37 5.66 8.59 -6.88
CA THR A 37 6.25 7.48 -6.12
C THR A 37 7.07 6.57 -7.02
N VAL A 38 6.52 6.17 -8.18
CA VAL A 38 7.23 5.30 -9.13
C VAL A 38 8.48 6.00 -9.64
N TYR A 39 8.35 7.28 -10.01
CA TYR A 39 9.47 8.12 -10.40
C TYR A 39 10.57 8.19 -9.33
N SER A 40 10.21 8.50 -8.08
CA SER A 40 11.18 8.59 -6.98
C SER A 40 11.92 7.27 -6.75
N LYS A 41 11.22 6.13 -6.83
CA LYS A 41 11.81 4.79 -6.64
C LYS A 41 12.70 4.41 -7.83
N LEU A 42 12.23 4.65 -9.05
CA LEU A 42 12.97 4.37 -10.28
C LEU A 42 14.25 5.19 -10.35
N LEU A 43 14.16 6.50 -10.14
CA LEU A 43 15.29 7.42 -10.18
C LEU A 43 16.38 7.00 -9.18
N LEU A 44 16.02 6.79 -7.91
CA LEU A 44 16.99 6.39 -6.88
C LEU A 44 17.63 5.04 -7.20
N SER A 45 16.84 4.06 -7.64
CA SER A 45 17.35 2.73 -7.98
C SER A 45 18.36 2.78 -9.11
N VAL A 46 18.06 3.53 -10.18
CA VAL A 46 18.95 3.70 -11.33
C VAL A 46 20.20 4.47 -10.94
N LEU A 47 20.08 5.58 -10.22
CA LEU A 47 21.23 6.38 -9.80
C LEU A 47 22.24 5.55 -8.99
N LEU A 48 21.77 4.84 -7.96
CA LEU A 48 22.64 4.01 -7.13
C LEU A 48 23.23 2.82 -7.91
N THR A 49 22.47 2.25 -8.84
CA THR A 49 22.94 1.16 -9.70
C THR A 49 24.04 1.64 -10.65
N GLU A 50 23.88 2.78 -11.30
CA GLU A 50 24.91 3.34 -12.18
C GLU A 50 26.17 3.79 -11.43
N TYR A 51 26.02 4.30 -10.20
CA TYR A 51 27.15 4.58 -9.32
C TYR A 51 27.92 3.31 -8.95
N ALA A 52 27.20 2.24 -8.57
CA ALA A 52 27.81 0.95 -8.30
C ALA A 52 28.49 0.38 -9.55
N ASN A 53 27.87 0.48 -10.72
CA ASN A 53 28.47 0.07 -11.99
C ASN A 53 29.81 0.80 -12.23
N THR A 54 29.81 2.13 -12.07
CA THR A 54 30.99 2.97 -12.28
C THR A 54 32.12 2.61 -11.31
N PHE A 55 31.78 2.44 -10.02
CA PHE A 55 32.74 2.04 -9.00
C PHE A 55 33.36 0.67 -9.31
N VAL A 56 32.54 -0.34 -9.61
CA VAL A 56 33.03 -1.70 -9.90
C VAL A 56 33.84 -1.72 -11.20
N LYS A 57 33.43 -0.95 -12.23
CA LYS A 57 34.21 -0.81 -13.47
C LYS A 57 35.61 -0.27 -13.23
N TRP A 58 35.75 0.75 -12.37
CA TRP A 58 37.06 1.24 -12.00
C TRP A 58 37.87 0.20 -11.24
N VAL A 59 37.26 -0.51 -10.28
CA VAL A 59 37.97 -1.52 -9.47
C VAL A 59 38.45 -2.72 -10.30
N LEU A 60 37.60 -3.24 -11.20
CA LEU A 60 37.92 -4.44 -11.99
C LEU A 60 38.78 -4.14 -13.22
N ALA A 61 38.63 -2.95 -13.82
CA ALA A 61 39.41 -2.47 -14.97
C ALA A 61 39.61 -3.52 -16.09
N GLU A 62 38.54 -4.23 -16.46
CA GLU A 62 38.62 -5.31 -17.44
C GLU A 62 38.48 -4.83 -18.89
N ASP A 63 39.16 -5.53 -19.80
CA ASP A 63 39.12 -5.32 -21.25
C ASP A 63 37.74 -5.57 -21.88
N ARG A 64 37.54 -4.97 -23.06
CA ARG A 64 36.45 -5.28 -23.98
C ARG A 64 36.88 -6.33 -25.01
N PRO A 65 35.94 -7.04 -25.66
CA PRO A 65 36.28 -8.06 -26.65
C PRO A 65 37.30 -7.62 -27.71
N PHE A 66 37.12 -6.46 -28.33
CA PHE A 66 38.04 -5.98 -29.36
C PHE A 66 39.36 -5.39 -28.81
N TRP A 67 39.39 -4.96 -27.55
CA TRP A 67 40.64 -4.59 -26.88
C TRP A 67 41.47 -5.82 -26.57
N TRP A 68 40.84 -6.80 -25.92
CA TRP A 68 41.46 -8.06 -25.55
C TRP A 68 41.99 -8.81 -26.77
N LEU A 69 41.19 -8.90 -27.84
CA LEU A 69 41.59 -9.56 -29.08
C LEU A 69 42.82 -8.89 -29.71
N ASN A 70 43.00 -7.59 -29.47
CA ASN A 70 44.13 -6.84 -29.99
C ASN A 70 45.38 -6.84 -29.09
N GLU A 71 45.20 -6.94 -27.77
CA GLU A 71 46.30 -6.99 -26.80
C GLU A 71 46.80 -8.42 -26.52
N THR A 72 45.95 -9.43 -26.74
CA THR A 72 46.31 -10.83 -26.44
C THR A 72 47.45 -11.32 -27.33
N LYS A 73 48.34 -12.11 -26.72
CA LYS A 73 49.46 -12.79 -27.40
C LYS A 73 49.05 -14.12 -28.04
N GLU A 74 47.80 -14.55 -27.82
CA GLU A 74 47.28 -15.82 -28.34
C GLU A 74 47.11 -15.80 -29.87
N PHE A 75 46.91 -14.63 -30.46
CA PHE A 75 46.81 -14.44 -31.91
C PHE A 75 48.05 -13.73 -32.46
N SER A 76 48.67 -14.33 -33.47
CA SER A 76 49.64 -13.68 -34.34
C SER A 76 48.95 -12.66 -35.26
N SER A 77 49.73 -11.78 -35.90
CA SER A 77 49.21 -10.81 -36.87
C SER A 77 48.50 -11.46 -38.08
N LEU A 78 48.82 -12.71 -38.39
CA LEU A 78 48.29 -13.44 -39.55
C LEU A 78 46.95 -14.14 -39.27
N ASN A 79 46.68 -14.53 -38.02
CA ASN A 79 45.49 -15.32 -37.65
C ASN A 79 44.50 -14.57 -36.73
N ARG A 80 44.73 -13.27 -36.49
CA ARG A 80 43.88 -12.45 -35.65
C ARG A 80 42.51 -12.22 -36.30
N PRO A 81 41.39 -12.56 -35.64
CA PRO A 81 40.06 -12.29 -36.15
C PRO A 81 39.80 -10.77 -36.25
N LYS A 82 39.27 -10.29 -37.37
CA LYS A 82 38.82 -8.89 -37.47
C LYS A 82 37.40 -8.77 -36.96
N ILE A 83 37.17 -7.90 -35.98
CA ILE A 83 35.85 -7.55 -35.48
C ILE A 83 35.39 -6.30 -36.22
N TYR A 84 34.16 -6.32 -36.74
CA TYR A 84 33.55 -5.13 -37.33
C TYR A 84 33.21 -4.13 -36.22
N GLN A 85 33.74 -2.91 -36.31
CA GLN A 85 33.52 -1.85 -35.34
C GLN A 85 32.54 -0.81 -35.89
N ASN A 86 31.68 -0.31 -35.00
CA ASN A 86 30.75 0.79 -35.27
C ASN A 86 30.67 1.73 -34.05
N GLU A 87 29.85 2.77 -34.15
CA GLU A 87 29.61 3.72 -33.04
C GLU A 87 29.11 3.08 -31.74
N LEU A 88 28.53 1.88 -31.79
CA LEU A 88 28.04 1.15 -30.63
C LEU A 88 29.14 0.35 -29.93
N THR A 89 30.21 0.03 -30.66
CA THR A 89 31.33 -0.81 -30.23
C THR A 89 32.35 0.00 -29.42
N CYS A 90 32.69 1.21 -29.90
CA CYS A 90 33.75 2.05 -29.34
C CYS A 90 33.29 2.86 -28.12
N GLU A 91 33.28 2.23 -26.94
CA GLU A 91 32.97 2.87 -25.67
C GLU A 91 34.24 3.13 -24.82
N PRO A 92 34.50 4.38 -24.38
CA PRO A 92 35.67 4.75 -23.57
C PRO A 92 35.47 4.46 -22.08
N SER A 93 35.08 3.23 -21.74
CA SER A 93 34.94 2.75 -20.36
C SER A 93 35.25 1.25 -20.24
N PRO A 94 35.70 0.75 -19.08
CA PRO A 94 35.96 -0.67 -18.85
C PRO A 94 34.76 -1.57 -19.16
N GLY A 95 35.04 -2.83 -19.51
CA GLY A 95 34.05 -3.81 -19.96
C GLY A 95 33.20 -4.40 -18.82
N ASN A 96 33.77 -4.63 -17.64
CA ASN A 96 33.10 -5.37 -16.57
C ASN A 96 32.72 -4.48 -15.36
N PRO A 97 31.47 -4.49 -14.88
CA PRO A 97 30.26 -5.13 -15.43
C PRO A 97 29.63 -4.35 -16.60
N SER A 98 28.84 -5.04 -17.43
CA SER A 98 28.08 -4.38 -18.49
C SER A 98 27.09 -3.37 -17.94
N GLY A 99 27.32 -2.09 -18.25
CA GLY A 99 26.47 -0.97 -17.79
C GLY A 99 25.06 -1.01 -18.39
N HIS A 100 24.95 -1.41 -19.67
CA HIS A 100 23.64 -1.61 -20.31
C HIS A 100 22.81 -2.63 -19.53
N LEU A 101 23.35 -3.83 -19.29
CA LEU A 101 22.59 -4.87 -18.60
C LEU A 101 22.32 -4.56 -17.13
N MET A 102 23.31 -4.05 -16.40
CA MET A 102 23.13 -3.73 -14.98
C MET A 102 22.06 -2.64 -14.79
N THR A 103 22.10 -1.59 -15.61
CA THR A 103 21.15 -0.48 -15.54
C THR A 103 19.78 -0.88 -16.09
N SER A 104 19.69 -1.51 -17.27
CA SER A 104 18.40 -1.98 -17.81
C SER A 104 17.71 -2.98 -16.87
N THR A 105 18.47 -3.83 -16.17
CA THR A 105 17.93 -4.71 -15.13
C THR A 105 17.23 -3.90 -14.04
N ALA A 106 17.83 -2.79 -13.59
CA ALA A 106 17.22 -1.93 -12.57
C ALA A 106 15.96 -1.21 -13.07
N TYR A 107 15.98 -0.69 -14.31
CA TYR A 107 14.78 -0.12 -14.93
C TYR A 107 13.64 -1.13 -15.01
N LEU A 108 13.91 -2.27 -15.62
CA LEU A 108 12.92 -3.31 -15.84
C LEU A 108 12.43 -3.87 -14.51
N PHE A 109 13.29 -4.07 -13.51
CA PHE A 109 12.86 -4.60 -12.22
C PHE A 109 11.84 -3.69 -11.53
N VAL A 110 12.08 -2.36 -11.52
CA VAL A 110 11.16 -1.40 -10.91
C VAL A 110 9.83 -1.34 -11.69
N ILE A 111 9.90 -1.23 -13.03
CA ILE A 111 8.70 -1.16 -13.88
C ILE A 111 7.86 -2.43 -13.75
N PHE A 112 8.48 -3.61 -13.83
CA PHE A 112 7.80 -4.89 -13.73
C PHE A 112 7.24 -5.15 -12.33
N SER A 113 7.88 -4.63 -11.27
CA SER A 113 7.31 -4.72 -9.91
C SER A 113 5.98 -3.96 -9.81
N VAL A 114 5.88 -2.79 -10.43
CA VAL A 114 4.62 -2.01 -10.48
C VAL A 114 3.58 -2.73 -11.34
N LEU A 115 3.98 -3.24 -12.51
CA LEU A 115 3.07 -3.98 -13.39
C LEU A 115 2.56 -5.27 -12.75
N GLU A 116 3.40 -6.01 -12.03
CA GLU A 116 3.01 -7.23 -11.32
C GLU A 116 1.97 -6.94 -10.23
N GLU A 117 2.10 -5.81 -9.52
CA GLU A 117 1.11 -5.38 -8.53
C GLU A 117 -0.24 -5.02 -9.19
N CYS A 118 -0.21 -4.25 -10.29
CA CYS A 118 -1.43 -3.88 -11.02
C CYS A 118 -2.12 -5.07 -11.70
N LEU A 119 -1.34 -6.01 -12.25
CA LEU A 119 -1.87 -7.13 -13.03
C LEU A 119 -2.17 -8.37 -12.18
N ARG A 120 -1.89 -8.35 -10.88
CA ARG A 120 -2.12 -9.47 -9.96
C ARG A 120 -3.56 -9.96 -9.94
N GLN A 121 -4.50 -9.04 -10.14
CA GLN A 121 -5.94 -9.32 -10.20
C GLN A 121 -6.35 -10.21 -11.39
N TYR A 122 -5.54 -10.29 -12.44
CA TYR A 122 -5.83 -11.08 -13.65
C TYR A 122 -5.28 -12.51 -13.60
N GLY A 123 -4.77 -12.96 -12.44
CA GLY A 123 -4.39 -14.35 -12.19
C GLY A 123 -2.92 -14.70 -12.48
N ARG A 124 -2.56 -15.97 -12.20
CA ARG A 124 -1.17 -16.46 -12.17
C ARG A 124 -0.49 -16.49 -13.55
N LEU A 125 -1.22 -16.81 -14.62
CA LEU A 125 -0.68 -16.89 -15.98
C LEU A 125 -0.15 -15.54 -16.47
N THR A 126 -0.86 -14.45 -16.17
CA THR A 126 -0.45 -13.08 -16.51
C THR A 126 0.89 -12.72 -15.86
N ILE A 127 1.09 -13.10 -14.60
CA ILE A 127 2.35 -12.85 -13.89
C ILE A 127 3.50 -13.69 -14.47
N VAL A 128 3.25 -14.94 -14.84
CA VAL A 128 4.26 -15.79 -15.50
C VAL A 128 4.64 -15.21 -16.86
N ALA A 129 3.67 -14.82 -17.68
CA ALA A 129 3.92 -14.18 -18.98
C ALA A 129 4.73 -12.89 -18.82
N LEU A 130 4.39 -12.05 -17.85
CA LEU A 130 5.12 -10.83 -17.53
C LEU A 130 6.58 -11.13 -17.16
N ARG A 131 6.85 -12.15 -16.34
CA ARG A 131 8.22 -12.56 -16.01
C ARG A 131 8.98 -13.11 -17.22
N ILE A 132 8.33 -13.84 -18.11
CA ILE A 132 8.94 -14.32 -19.37
C ILE A 132 9.36 -13.13 -20.23
N VAL A 133 8.52 -12.08 -20.35
CA VAL A 133 8.86 -10.86 -21.09
C VAL A 133 10.09 -10.20 -20.46
N TYR A 134 10.11 -10.04 -19.14
CA TYR A 134 11.25 -9.46 -18.41
C TYR A 134 12.58 -10.17 -18.73
N TYR A 135 12.64 -11.50 -18.59
CA TYR A 135 13.87 -12.25 -18.85
C TYR A 135 14.23 -12.30 -20.33
N SER A 136 13.23 -12.37 -21.23
CA SER A 136 13.44 -12.31 -22.67
C SER A 136 14.07 -10.97 -23.09
N THR A 137 13.62 -9.85 -22.52
CA THR A 137 14.21 -8.54 -22.79
C THR A 137 15.68 -8.49 -22.37
N LEU A 138 16.03 -8.97 -21.16
CA LEU A 138 17.42 -9.02 -20.72
C LEU A 138 18.28 -9.95 -21.58
N PHE A 139 17.72 -11.05 -22.07
CA PHE A 139 18.38 -11.94 -23.01
C PHE A 139 18.70 -11.22 -24.33
N PHE A 140 17.74 -10.53 -24.94
CA PHE A 140 17.98 -9.79 -26.19
C PHE A 140 19.00 -8.66 -26.03
N ILE A 141 18.99 -7.96 -24.90
CA ILE A 141 20.03 -6.96 -24.59
C ILE A 141 21.39 -7.65 -24.48
N SER A 142 21.48 -8.81 -23.81
CA SER A 142 22.75 -9.53 -23.67
C SER A 142 23.30 -9.97 -25.02
N VAL A 143 22.44 -10.53 -25.87
CA VAL A 143 22.79 -10.96 -27.23
C VAL A 143 23.24 -9.76 -28.06
N SER A 144 22.56 -8.61 -28.00
CA SER A 144 22.96 -7.44 -28.79
C SER A 144 24.35 -6.91 -28.36
N ARG A 145 24.63 -6.85 -27.06
CA ARG A 145 25.93 -6.40 -26.53
C ARG A 145 27.09 -7.35 -26.87
N MET A 146 26.81 -8.66 -26.97
CA MET A 146 27.79 -9.65 -27.42
C MET A 146 27.98 -9.60 -28.93
N TYR A 147 26.90 -9.43 -29.69
CA TYR A 147 26.92 -9.37 -31.17
C TYR A 147 27.80 -8.22 -31.68
N PHE A 148 27.68 -7.02 -31.11
CA PHE A 148 28.52 -5.87 -31.45
C PHE A 148 29.91 -5.90 -30.79
N GLY A 149 30.30 -6.99 -30.12
CA GLY A 149 31.62 -7.09 -29.50
C GLY A 149 31.86 -6.10 -28.36
N CYS A 150 30.80 -5.58 -27.74
CA CYS A 150 30.91 -4.60 -26.66
C CYS A 150 31.30 -5.25 -25.33
N HIS A 151 30.84 -6.49 -25.09
CA HIS A 151 31.00 -7.22 -23.83
C HIS A 151 31.15 -8.72 -24.04
N PHE A 152 31.88 -9.36 -23.13
CA PHE A 152 31.90 -10.83 -23.00
C PHE A 152 30.67 -11.35 -22.23
N LEU A 153 30.38 -12.64 -22.37
CA LEU A 153 29.24 -13.29 -21.72
C LEU A 153 29.27 -13.14 -20.19
N HIS A 154 30.44 -13.32 -19.56
CA HIS A 154 30.56 -13.19 -18.10
C HIS A 154 30.31 -11.76 -17.63
N GLN A 155 30.74 -10.75 -18.39
CA GLN A 155 30.46 -9.33 -18.09
C GLN A 155 28.96 -9.02 -18.17
N CYS A 156 28.26 -9.68 -19.09
CA CYS A 156 26.80 -9.59 -19.21
C CYS A 156 26.10 -10.25 -18.01
N ILE A 157 26.43 -11.50 -17.70
CA ILE A 157 25.85 -12.23 -16.57
C ILE A 157 26.11 -11.49 -15.26
N PHE A 158 27.35 -11.04 -15.03
CA PHE A 158 27.72 -10.30 -13.82
C PHE A 158 26.96 -8.97 -13.70
N GLY A 159 26.78 -8.25 -14.82
CA GLY A 159 25.94 -7.06 -14.88
C GLY A 159 24.50 -7.33 -14.47
N ILE A 160 23.87 -8.41 -14.96
CA ILE A 160 22.50 -8.80 -14.57
C ILE A 160 22.44 -9.14 -13.08
N VAL A 161 23.37 -9.95 -12.57
CA VAL A 161 23.38 -10.37 -11.16
C VAL A 161 23.51 -9.17 -10.22
N LEU A 162 24.46 -8.27 -10.51
CA LEU A 162 24.64 -7.03 -9.74
C LEU A 162 23.40 -6.11 -9.88
N GLY A 163 22.80 -6.02 -11.07
CA GLY A 163 21.59 -5.25 -11.30
C GLY A 163 20.41 -5.75 -10.46
N ILE A 164 20.19 -7.07 -10.38
CA ILE A 164 19.14 -7.67 -9.54
C ILE A 164 19.43 -7.38 -8.06
N GLY A 165 20.69 -7.56 -7.62
CA GLY A 165 21.12 -7.28 -6.26
C GLY A 165 20.85 -5.84 -5.84
N MET A 166 21.32 -4.88 -6.67
CA MET A 166 21.10 -3.46 -6.44
C MET A 166 19.62 -3.10 -6.44
N SER A 167 18.82 -3.64 -7.36
CA SER A 167 17.37 -3.39 -7.42
C SER A 167 16.66 -3.85 -6.15
N LYS A 168 17.00 -5.05 -5.64
CA LYS A 168 16.45 -5.58 -4.38
C LYS A 168 16.84 -4.74 -3.18
N ILE A 169 18.09 -4.25 -3.12
CA ILE A 169 18.57 -3.37 -2.05
C ILE A 169 17.82 -2.03 -2.09
N CYS A 170 17.77 -1.41 -3.27
CA CYS A 170 17.15 -0.11 -3.51
C CYS A 170 15.64 -0.10 -3.22
N LEU A 171 14.94 -1.18 -3.57
CA LEU A 171 13.50 -1.34 -3.33
C LEU A 171 13.18 -1.94 -1.96
N SER A 172 14.18 -2.27 -1.14
CA SER A 172 13.92 -2.82 0.20
C SER A 172 13.22 -1.80 1.09
N HIS A 173 12.19 -2.24 1.81
CA HIS A 173 11.51 -1.39 2.79
C HIS A 173 12.44 -0.83 3.87
N ARG A 174 13.55 -1.54 4.16
CA ARG A 174 14.57 -1.09 5.11
C ARG A 174 15.27 0.17 4.60
N LEU A 175 15.76 0.15 3.37
CA LEU A 175 16.46 1.30 2.78
C LEU A 175 15.49 2.48 2.58
N GLU A 176 14.28 2.21 2.10
CA GLU A 176 13.25 3.23 1.91
C GLU A 176 12.95 3.97 3.22
N LYS A 177 12.65 3.24 4.31
CA LYS A 177 12.42 3.85 5.63
C LYS A 177 13.65 4.58 6.15
N TYR A 178 14.84 4.05 5.90
CA TYR A 178 16.09 4.67 6.33
C TYR A 178 16.30 6.03 5.67
N ILE A 179 16.27 6.10 4.32
CA ILE A 179 16.53 7.32 3.56
C ILE A 179 15.51 8.41 3.89
N VAL A 180 14.25 8.02 4.11
CA VAL A 180 13.16 8.94 4.49
C VAL A 180 13.40 9.57 5.86
N LYS A 181 13.89 8.79 6.83
CA LYS A 181 14.17 9.27 8.19
C LYS A 181 15.32 10.29 8.21
N GLN A 182 16.15 10.33 7.17
CA GLN A 182 17.30 11.24 7.13
C GLN A 182 16.89 12.66 6.75
N THR A 183 17.49 13.62 7.45
CA THR A 183 17.35 15.04 7.13
C THR A 183 18.00 15.36 5.78
N GLY A 184 17.53 16.42 5.11
CA GLY A 184 18.10 16.86 3.82
C GLY A 184 19.62 17.07 3.88
N ARG A 185 20.14 17.64 4.98
CA ARG A 185 21.58 17.81 5.21
C ARG A 185 22.33 16.47 5.22
N ARG A 186 21.79 15.44 5.88
CA ARG A 186 22.40 14.10 5.89
C ARG A 186 22.36 13.45 4.51
N ARG A 187 21.26 13.62 3.77
CA ARG A 187 21.16 13.12 2.39
C ARG A 187 22.22 13.73 1.49
N VAL A 188 22.42 15.05 1.55
CA VAL A 188 23.51 15.73 0.84
C VAL A 188 24.88 15.25 1.33
N GLY A 189 25.03 15.00 2.63
CA GLY A 189 26.23 14.38 3.20
C GLY A 189 26.55 13.01 2.58
N TYR A 190 25.55 12.15 2.33
CA TYR A 190 25.75 10.88 1.62
C TYR A 190 26.16 11.07 0.16
N VAL A 191 25.64 12.08 -0.53
CA VAL A 191 26.11 12.42 -1.89
C VAL A 191 27.59 12.80 -1.84
N GLY A 192 27.98 13.66 -0.89
CA GLY A 192 29.37 14.00 -0.66
C GLY A 192 30.25 12.79 -0.36
N LEU A 193 29.77 11.84 0.44
CA LEU A 193 30.48 10.59 0.75
C LEU A 193 30.67 9.70 -0.50
N ILE A 194 29.65 9.57 -1.35
CA ILE A 194 29.76 8.82 -2.62
C ILE A 194 30.81 9.48 -3.52
N CYS A 195 30.74 10.80 -3.70
CA CYS A 195 31.73 11.54 -4.49
C CYS A 195 33.15 11.40 -3.91
N LEU A 196 33.30 11.48 -2.58
CA LEU A 196 34.58 11.30 -1.90
C LEU A 196 35.13 9.88 -2.10
N THR A 197 34.28 8.85 -2.06
CA THR A 197 34.67 7.46 -2.29
C THR A 197 35.19 7.26 -3.71
N LEU A 198 34.52 7.84 -4.71
CA LEU A 198 34.96 7.81 -6.11
C LEU A 198 36.26 8.57 -6.32
N LEU A 199 36.39 9.75 -5.70
CA LEU A 199 37.61 10.54 -5.74
C LEU A 199 38.79 9.79 -5.09
N ALA A 200 38.56 9.17 -3.94
CA ALA A 200 39.54 8.33 -3.27
C ALA A 200 39.96 7.16 -4.16
N THR A 201 39.01 6.49 -4.82
CA THR A 201 39.29 5.38 -5.75
C THR A 201 40.20 5.85 -6.90
N TYR A 202 39.92 7.01 -7.50
CA TYR A 202 40.75 7.61 -8.54
C TYR A 202 42.19 7.85 -8.06
N TRP A 203 42.37 8.45 -6.89
CA TRP A 203 43.72 8.75 -6.36
C TRP A 203 44.46 7.51 -5.89
N ILE A 204 43.77 6.53 -5.30
CA ILE A 204 44.35 5.24 -4.91
C ILE A 204 44.90 4.51 -6.13
N GLN A 205 44.13 4.43 -7.23
CA GLN A 205 44.61 3.83 -8.48
C GLN A 205 45.87 4.54 -8.99
N LYS A 206 45.84 5.88 -9.02
CA LYS A 206 47.00 6.67 -9.43
C LYS A 206 48.23 6.42 -8.55
N LEU A 207 48.04 6.27 -7.23
CA LEU A 207 49.12 5.93 -6.30
C LEU A 207 49.66 4.51 -6.53
N MET A 208 48.80 3.57 -6.91
CA MET A 208 49.18 2.21 -7.29
C MET A 208 49.80 2.12 -8.70
N GLY A 209 49.99 3.26 -9.39
CA GLY A 209 50.52 3.31 -10.76
C GLY A 209 49.52 2.86 -11.84
N ILE A 210 48.25 2.66 -11.47
CA ILE A 210 47.17 2.32 -12.40
C ILE A 210 46.57 3.63 -12.92
N ASP A 211 46.55 3.80 -14.25
CA ASP A 211 45.94 4.98 -14.86
C ASP A 211 44.39 4.90 -14.82
N PRO A 212 43.69 5.79 -14.10
CA PRO A 212 42.23 5.77 -14.02
C PRO A 212 41.54 6.08 -15.36
N GLN A 213 42.27 6.65 -16.32
CA GLN A 213 41.81 6.93 -17.68
C GLN A 213 42.34 5.90 -18.69
N TRP A 214 42.90 4.78 -18.23
CA TRP A 214 43.40 3.70 -19.08
C TRP A 214 42.38 3.26 -20.14
N ALA A 215 41.11 3.11 -19.76
CA ALA A 215 40.05 2.71 -20.68
C ALA A 215 39.83 3.71 -21.83
N VAL A 216 40.04 5.01 -21.58
CA VAL A 216 39.95 6.04 -22.63
C VAL A 216 41.11 5.87 -23.62
N LYS A 217 42.34 5.64 -23.12
CA LYS A 217 43.51 5.38 -23.96
C LYS A 217 43.34 4.11 -24.80
N MET A 218 42.82 3.04 -24.20
CA MET A 218 42.51 1.79 -24.91
C MET A 218 41.49 2.00 -26.03
N ALA A 219 40.46 2.79 -25.77
CA ALA A 219 39.46 3.12 -26.76
C ALA A 219 40.05 3.91 -27.95
N PHE A 220 40.89 4.91 -27.70
CA PHE A 220 41.61 5.63 -28.76
C PHE A 220 42.63 4.77 -29.52
N LYS A 221 43.25 3.80 -28.84
CA LYS A 221 44.26 2.92 -29.44
C LYS A 221 43.66 1.92 -30.41
N TRP A 222 42.49 1.36 -30.08
CA TRP A 222 41.92 0.21 -30.79
C TRP A 222 40.62 0.48 -31.54
N CYS A 223 40.01 1.65 -31.38
CA CYS A 223 38.85 2.02 -32.20
C CYS A 223 39.31 2.39 -33.62
N ASP A 224 38.64 1.82 -34.64
CA ASP A 224 39.00 2.04 -36.05
C ASP A 224 38.78 3.51 -36.48
N ASP A 225 37.74 4.16 -35.97
CA ASP A 225 37.42 5.56 -36.24
C ASP A 225 37.30 6.36 -34.93
N PRO A 226 38.17 7.37 -34.69
CA PRO A 226 38.08 8.20 -33.49
C PRO A 226 36.77 8.98 -33.37
N PHE A 227 36.02 9.21 -34.46
CA PHE A 227 34.70 9.85 -34.43
C PHE A 227 33.61 8.97 -33.79
N TYR A 228 33.83 7.65 -33.70
CA TYR A 228 32.94 6.76 -32.97
C TYR A 228 33.01 6.98 -31.45
N LEU A 229 34.12 7.54 -30.95
CA LEU A 229 34.28 7.83 -29.53
C LEU A 229 33.48 9.06 -29.13
N LYS A 230 32.48 8.85 -28.27
CA LYS A 230 31.64 9.93 -27.75
C LYS A 230 32.12 10.34 -26.35
N PRO A 231 32.49 11.62 -26.11
CA PRO A 231 32.92 12.07 -24.77
C PRO A 231 31.88 11.85 -23.66
N ASN A 232 30.60 11.80 -24.03
CA ASN A 232 29.48 11.61 -23.13
C ASN A 232 29.27 10.14 -22.67
N THR A 233 30.08 9.19 -23.15
CA THR A 233 30.06 7.79 -22.69
C THR A 233 31.26 7.45 -21.79
N THR A 234 32.06 8.46 -21.42
CA THR A 234 33.16 8.31 -20.45
C THR A 234 32.62 8.15 -19.02
N LEU A 235 33.39 7.46 -18.17
CA LEU A 235 33.00 7.28 -16.76
C LEU A 235 32.90 8.60 -16.00
N VAL A 236 33.80 9.56 -16.27
CA VAL A 236 33.80 10.87 -15.61
C VAL A 236 32.53 11.64 -15.97
N PHE A 237 32.13 11.64 -17.24
CA PHE A 237 30.86 12.23 -17.66
C PHE A 237 29.67 11.62 -16.92
N SER A 238 29.62 10.29 -16.81
CA SER A 238 28.56 9.61 -16.06
C SER A 238 28.53 10.05 -14.59
N ILE A 239 29.67 10.13 -13.90
CA ILE A 239 29.72 10.58 -12.49
C ILE A 239 29.15 12.00 -12.35
N ILE A 240 29.54 12.92 -13.23
CA ILE A 240 29.09 14.31 -13.18
C ILE A 240 27.57 14.41 -13.40
N ARG A 241 27.06 13.72 -14.43
CA ARG A 241 25.62 13.61 -14.70
C ARG A 241 24.85 13.05 -13.50
N LEU A 242 25.30 11.92 -12.97
CA LEU A 242 24.67 11.24 -11.84
C LEU A 242 24.73 12.08 -10.56
N THR A 243 25.79 12.88 -10.36
CA THR A 243 25.93 13.76 -9.20
C THR A 243 24.91 14.89 -9.24
N GLY A 244 24.70 15.51 -10.40
CA GLY A 244 23.67 16.54 -10.57
C GLY A 244 22.28 16.01 -10.21
N ALA A 245 21.90 14.87 -10.77
CA ALA A 245 20.62 14.24 -10.50
C ALA A 245 20.46 13.76 -9.04
N LEU A 246 21.50 13.13 -8.47
CA LEU A 246 21.46 12.65 -7.09
C LEU A 246 21.43 13.79 -6.07
N LEU A 247 22.10 14.90 -6.34
CA LEU A 247 22.03 16.09 -5.49
C LEU A 247 20.62 16.69 -5.50
N ALA A 248 19.99 16.79 -6.69
CA ALA A 248 18.59 17.22 -6.79
C ALA A 248 17.67 16.31 -5.97
N PHE A 249 17.85 15.00 -6.07
CA PHE A 249 17.13 14.02 -5.24
C PHE A 249 17.40 14.19 -3.74
N ALA A 250 18.63 14.44 -3.33
CA ALA A 250 18.99 14.62 -1.92
C ALA A 250 18.35 15.88 -1.31
N LEU A 251 18.29 16.97 -2.09
CA LEU A 251 17.66 18.23 -1.67
C LEU A 251 16.14 18.08 -1.50
N VAL A 252 15.45 17.52 -2.50
CA VAL A 252 13.99 17.36 -2.45
C VAL A 252 13.59 16.23 -1.49
N GLY A 253 14.24 15.08 -1.61
CA GLY A 253 13.99 13.87 -0.84
C GLY A 253 13.06 12.86 -1.52
N PRO A 254 13.01 11.62 -1.01
CA PRO A 254 12.14 10.58 -1.53
C PRO A 254 10.67 10.98 -1.36
N ILE A 255 9.87 10.79 -2.42
CA ILE A 255 8.43 11.05 -2.38
C ILE A 255 7.72 9.78 -1.94
N GLN A 256 7.31 9.73 -0.67
CA GLN A 256 6.66 8.54 -0.10
C GLN A 256 5.17 8.45 -0.39
N ARG A 257 4.47 9.58 -0.39
CA ARG A 257 3.04 9.64 -0.68
C ARG A 257 2.86 10.12 -2.10
N ALA A 258 2.13 9.33 -2.89
CA ALA A 258 1.74 9.71 -4.24
C ALA A 258 1.01 11.05 -4.14
N LYS A 259 1.61 12.09 -4.71
CA LYS A 259 0.92 13.37 -4.87
C LYS A 259 -0.06 13.19 -6.02
N PRO A 260 -1.35 13.54 -5.84
CA PRO A 260 -2.29 13.46 -6.94
C PRO A 260 -1.82 14.38 -8.06
N LEU A 261 -1.73 13.86 -9.27
CA LEU A 261 -1.32 14.58 -10.46
C LEU A 261 -2.51 14.66 -11.42
N ASN A 262 -2.78 15.84 -11.95
CA ASN A 262 -3.62 15.95 -13.13
C ASN A 262 -2.80 15.49 -14.35
N ILE A 263 -3.09 14.28 -14.84
CA ILE A 263 -2.38 13.66 -15.96
C ILE A 263 -2.42 14.53 -17.22
N LYS A 264 -3.54 15.25 -17.44
CA LYS A 264 -3.70 16.15 -18.60
C LYS A 264 -2.72 17.32 -18.59
N LEU A 265 -2.25 17.72 -17.40
CA LEU A 265 -1.29 18.82 -17.23
C LEU A 265 0.14 18.30 -17.01
N SER A 266 0.31 17.18 -16.30
CA SER A 266 1.64 16.60 -16.03
C SER A 266 2.32 16.08 -17.29
N ILE A 267 1.59 15.39 -18.18
CA ILE A 267 2.14 14.85 -19.43
C ILE A 267 2.73 15.95 -20.32
N PRO A 268 1.98 16.98 -20.76
CA PRO A 268 2.53 18.00 -21.66
C PRO A 268 3.66 18.79 -21.00
N MET A 269 3.58 19.07 -19.69
CA MET A 269 4.66 19.75 -18.97
C MET A 269 5.94 18.92 -18.93
N VAL A 270 5.84 17.62 -18.65
CA VAL A 270 7.00 16.72 -18.66
C VAL A 270 7.56 16.58 -20.08
N LEU A 271 6.73 16.45 -21.11
CA LEU A 271 7.19 16.38 -22.50
C LEU A 271 7.91 17.67 -22.92
N ALA A 272 7.41 18.84 -22.53
CA ALA A 272 8.08 20.10 -22.78
C ALA A 272 9.43 20.17 -22.07
N MET A 273 9.47 19.82 -20.78
CA MET A 273 10.72 19.76 -20.01
C MET A 273 11.72 18.78 -20.60
N MET A 274 11.27 17.60 -21.03
CA MET A 274 12.12 16.63 -21.73
C MET A 274 12.70 17.21 -23.01
N ALA A 275 11.87 17.87 -23.85
CA ALA A 275 12.35 18.51 -25.07
C ALA A 275 13.40 19.59 -24.76
N PHE A 276 13.18 20.43 -23.75
CA PHE A 276 14.16 21.42 -23.31
C PHE A 276 15.44 20.77 -22.76
N GLU A 277 15.35 19.63 -22.07
CA GLU A 277 16.52 18.89 -21.58
C GLU A 277 17.36 18.35 -22.73
N TRP A 278 16.72 17.76 -23.75
CA TRP A 278 17.39 17.31 -24.97
C TRP A 278 18.08 18.47 -25.71
N ILE A 279 17.36 19.58 -25.90
CA ILE A 279 17.92 20.80 -26.51
C ILE A 279 19.12 21.30 -25.71
N ALA A 280 19.01 21.42 -24.38
CA ALA A 280 20.11 21.85 -23.53
C ALA A 280 21.34 20.95 -23.68
N LEU A 281 21.14 19.62 -23.72
CA LEU A 281 22.24 18.67 -23.92
C LEU A 281 22.88 18.77 -25.31
N ASP A 282 22.11 19.08 -26.35
CA ASP A 282 22.66 19.31 -27.69
C ASP A 282 23.49 20.59 -27.76
N TYR A 283 23.08 21.65 -27.06
CA TYR A 283 23.82 22.92 -26.94
C TYR A 283 24.93 22.91 -25.87
N THR A 284 25.35 21.73 -25.40
CA THR A 284 26.43 21.64 -24.41
C THR A 284 27.70 22.35 -24.92
N PRO A 285 28.30 23.29 -24.16
CA PRO A 285 29.49 24.04 -24.59
C PRO A 285 30.73 23.15 -24.63
N ARG A 286 31.04 22.59 -25.80
CA ARG A 286 32.20 21.69 -26.01
C ARG A 286 33.53 22.42 -26.20
N PHE A 287 33.50 23.68 -26.66
CA PHE A 287 34.69 24.44 -27.05
C PHE A 287 35.23 25.40 -25.98
N TYR A 288 34.52 25.56 -24.86
CA TYR A 288 34.88 26.50 -23.79
C TYR A 288 35.70 25.85 -22.66
N GLY A 289 36.27 24.67 -22.92
CA GLY A 289 37.10 23.93 -21.96
C GLY A 289 36.34 22.91 -21.12
N VAL A 290 37.10 21.96 -20.57
CA VAL A 290 36.59 20.75 -19.90
C VAL A 290 35.79 21.05 -18.63
N VAL A 291 36.18 22.09 -17.88
CA VAL A 291 35.48 22.49 -16.65
C VAL A 291 34.08 23.00 -16.97
N ILE A 292 33.94 23.87 -17.97
CA ILE A 292 32.65 24.44 -18.39
C ILE A 292 31.74 23.32 -18.93
N TYR A 293 32.29 22.39 -19.72
CA TYR A 293 31.57 21.22 -20.22
C TYR A 293 30.95 20.37 -19.10
N TYR A 294 31.72 20.03 -18.07
CA TYR A 294 31.23 19.22 -16.95
C TYR A 294 30.30 20.01 -16.02
N LEU A 295 30.60 21.28 -15.74
CA LEU A 295 29.73 22.13 -14.91
C LEU A 295 28.36 22.31 -15.58
N TYR A 296 28.32 22.57 -16.89
CA TYR A 296 27.08 22.67 -17.64
C TYR A 296 26.28 21.36 -17.56
N THR A 297 26.94 20.22 -17.81
CA THR A 297 26.32 18.89 -17.73
C THR A 297 25.72 18.63 -16.34
N PHE A 298 26.46 18.97 -15.28
CA PHE A 298 25.99 18.86 -13.91
C PHE A 298 24.73 19.69 -13.68
N LEU A 299 24.76 20.97 -14.09
CA LEU A 299 23.67 21.91 -13.89
C LEU A 299 22.40 21.50 -14.63
N VAL A 300 22.51 21.06 -15.88
CA VAL A 300 21.37 20.57 -16.67
C VAL A 300 20.67 19.43 -15.93
N HIS A 301 21.40 18.36 -15.60
CA HIS A 301 20.79 17.20 -14.93
C HIS A 301 20.28 17.53 -13.52
N PHE A 302 20.93 18.44 -12.81
CA PHE A 302 20.44 18.93 -11.52
C PHE A 302 19.11 19.68 -11.67
N VAL A 303 19.03 20.67 -12.56
CA VAL A 303 17.85 21.53 -12.74
C VAL A 303 16.66 20.73 -13.23
N PHE A 304 16.83 19.88 -14.26
CA PHE A 304 15.72 19.09 -14.80
C PHE A 304 15.24 18.04 -13.79
N THR A 305 16.15 17.30 -13.14
CA THR A 305 15.77 16.34 -12.09
C THR A 305 15.05 17.03 -10.92
N TYR A 306 15.53 18.21 -10.50
CA TYR A 306 14.87 19.01 -9.48
C TYR A 306 13.48 19.45 -9.93
N GLY A 307 13.34 19.89 -11.18
CA GLY A 307 12.07 20.28 -11.77
C GLY A 307 11.06 19.14 -11.81
N TYR A 308 11.45 17.95 -12.26
CA TYR A 308 10.59 16.77 -12.25
C TYR A 308 10.17 16.35 -10.83
N LEU A 309 11.06 16.45 -9.84
CA LEU A 309 10.74 16.12 -8.43
C LEU A 309 9.87 17.18 -7.74
N ARG A 310 10.08 18.47 -8.05
CA ARG A 310 9.52 19.60 -7.28
C ARG A 310 8.47 20.38 -8.05
N TRP A 311 8.77 20.83 -9.27
CA TRP A 311 7.87 21.70 -10.05
C TRP A 311 6.70 20.92 -10.63
N VAL A 312 6.95 19.74 -11.22
CA VAL A 312 5.89 18.94 -11.83
C VAL A 312 4.77 18.61 -10.84
N PRO A 313 5.06 18.08 -9.62
CA PRO A 313 4.01 17.78 -8.65
C PRO A 313 3.44 19.03 -7.97
N ALA A 314 4.18 20.16 -7.99
CA ALA A 314 3.68 21.42 -7.46
C ALA A 314 2.59 21.99 -8.38
N LEU A 315 2.86 22.09 -9.67
CA LEU A 315 1.98 22.70 -10.68
C LEU A 315 0.85 21.75 -11.07
N ALA A 316 1.16 20.51 -11.47
CA ALA A 316 0.12 19.55 -11.87
C ALA A 316 -0.71 18.99 -10.69
N GLY A 317 -0.23 19.20 -9.45
CA GLY A 317 -0.95 18.84 -8.23
C GLY A 317 -1.75 19.99 -7.60
N GLN A 318 -1.73 21.21 -8.15
CA GLN A 318 -2.47 22.36 -7.62
C GLN A 318 -3.96 22.26 -7.89
N GLU A 319 -4.38 21.89 -9.10
CA GLU A 319 -5.80 21.75 -9.44
C GLU A 319 -6.48 20.62 -8.65
N VAL A 320 -5.82 19.47 -8.49
CA VAL A 320 -6.38 18.39 -7.68
C VAL A 320 -6.44 18.80 -6.21
N ARG A 321 -5.46 19.56 -5.71
CA ARG A 321 -5.52 20.14 -4.36
C ARG A 321 -6.61 21.19 -4.22
N ALA A 322 -6.89 22.00 -5.23
CA ALA A 322 -7.97 22.99 -5.24
C ALA A 322 -9.34 22.30 -5.26
N ILE A 323 -9.53 21.24 -6.05
CA ILE A 323 -10.74 20.41 -6.05
C ILE A 323 -10.92 19.73 -4.68
N HIS A 324 -9.85 19.16 -4.13
CA HIS A 324 -9.89 18.52 -2.81
C HIS A 324 -10.11 19.54 -1.68
N GLN A 325 -9.57 20.76 -1.80
CA GLN A 325 -9.80 21.87 -0.87
C GLN A 325 -11.21 22.45 -1.01
N GLN A 326 -11.79 22.51 -2.21
CA GLN A 326 -13.19 22.91 -2.43
C GLN A 326 -14.15 21.86 -1.86
N GLN A 327 -13.86 20.57 -2.03
CA GLN A 327 -14.59 19.48 -1.38
C GLN A 327 -14.46 19.56 0.16
N GLN A 328 -13.26 19.85 0.68
CA GLN A 328 -13.05 20.02 2.12
C GLN A 328 -13.66 21.31 2.69
N GLN A 329 -13.72 22.41 1.92
CA GLN A 329 -14.37 23.66 2.32
C GLN A 329 -15.90 23.53 2.30
N GLN A 330 -16.47 22.74 1.39
CA GLN A 330 -17.89 22.37 1.45
C GLN A 330 -18.20 21.49 2.67
N GLN A 331 -17.22 20.75 3.20
CA GLN A 331 -17.34 19.99 4.46
C GLN A 331 -17.00 20.79 5.74
N GLN A 332 -16.51 22.04 5.63
CA GLN A 332 -16.10 22.88 6.78
C GLN A 332 -16.93 24.17 6.90
N LYS A 333 -18.23 24.05 7.21
CA LYS A 333 -18.96 25.05 8.02
C LYS A 333 -18.90 24.65 9.51
N PRO A 334 -19.05 25.59 10.47
CA PRO A 334 -18.14 25.73 11.62
C PRO A 334 -18.16 24.56 12.62
N LYS A 335 -16.97 23.97 12.79
CA LYS A 335 -16.65 22.74 13.53
C LYS A 335 -16.36 22.93 15.03
N ARG A 336 -16.92 23.95 15.69
CA ARG A 336 -16.68 24.18 17.15
C ARG A 336 -17.84 23.80 18.07
N ARG A 337 -19.04 23.59 17.54
CA ARG A 337 -20.20 23.12 18.32
C ARG A 337 -20.52 21.62 18.12
N ILE A 338 -20.00 21.01 17.05
CA ILE A 338 -20.30 19.63 16.60
C ILE A 338 -19.32 18.59 17.19
N VAL A 339 -18.16 19.00 17.72
CA VAL A 339 -17.13 18.06 18.20
C VAL A 339 -17.61 17.21 19.39
N ASN A 340 -18.59 17.68 20.16
CA ASN A 340 -19.18 16.87 21.24
C ASN A 340 -20.28 15.89 20.76
N GLN A 341 -20.73 15.96 19.50
CA GLN A 341 -21.77 15.07 18.94
C GLN A 341 -21.20 13.91 18.10
N MET A 342 -19.98 14.05 17.55
CA MET A 342 -19.43 13.11 16.55
C MET A 342 -18.99 11.73 17.08
N TYR A 343 -18.89 11.53 18.40
CA TYR A 343 -18.31 10.31 18.99
C TYR A 343 -19.33 9.23 19.37
N ASP A 344 -20.63 9.48 19.17
CA ASP A 344 -21.72 8.56 19.51
C ASP A 344 -22.65 8.26 18.31
N GLU A 345 -22.17 8.47 17.07
CA GLU A 345 -23.00 8.46 15.87
C GLU A 345 -22.50 7.51 14.76
N LEU A 346 -23.42 6.76 14.14
CA LEU A 346 -23.23 5.99 12.90
C LEU A 346 -22.77 6.90 11.73
N ASN A 347 -21.88 6.38 10.89
CA ASN A 347 -21.43 7.08 9.70
C ASN A 347 -22.48 6.99 8.56
N LEU A 348 -23.38 7.96 8.52
CA LEU A 348 -24.46 8.06 7.53
C LEU A 348 -24.13 9.10 6.43
N SER A 349 -22.89 9.12 5.94
CA SER A 349 -22.44 9.99 4.84
C SER A 349 -22.51 9.29 3.48
N TYR A 350 -22.72 10.03 2.40
CA TYR A 350 -22.86 9.47 1.04
C TYR A 350 -21.52 9.14 0.35
N GLU A 351 -20.38 9.45 0.96
CA GLU A 351 -19.09 9.57 0.26
C GLU A 351 -18.25 8.29 0.11
N SER A 352 -18.74 7.10 0.47
CA SER A 352 -17.89 5.90 0.41
C SER A 352 -18.62 4.63 -0.03
N GLU A 353 -19.31 4.67 -1.16
CA GLU A 353 -19.76 3.45 -1.85
C GLU A 353 -19.23 3.43 -3.28
N ALA A 354 -17.91 3.32 -3.42
CA ALA A 354 -17.30 2.88 -4.67
C ALA A 354 -17.62 1.40 -4.88
N SER A 355 -18.61 1.12 -5.74
CA SER A 355 -18.61 0.03 -6.72
C SER A 355 -17.84 -1.25 -6.32
N ALA A 356 -18.46 -2.11 -5.49
CA ALA A 356 -18.09 -3.52 -5.42
C ALA A 356 -19.34 -4.35 -5.69
N SER A 357 -19.40 -4.97 -6.87
CA SER A 357 -20.49 -5.84 -7.33
C SER A 357 -20.68 -7.10 -6.48
N ASP A 358 -19.79 -7.39 -5.53
CA ASP A 358 -19.82 -8.60 -4.70
C ASP A 358 -19.55 -8.32 -3.20
N TRP A 359 -20.21 -7.30 -2.63
CA TRP A 359 -20.09 -6.97 -1.20
C TRP A 359 -20.70 -8.03 -0.26
N LYS A 360 -21.58 -8.92 -0.77
CA LYS A 360 -22.20 -10.00 0.03
C LYS A 360 -21.22 -11.16 0.30
N SER A 361 -20.20 -11.35 -0.54
CA SER A 361 -19.19 -12.42 -0.38
C SER A 361 -18.42 -12.37 0.95
N CYS A 362 -18.15 -11.19 1.50
CA CYS A 362 -17.43 -11.09 2.78
C CYS A 362 -18.28 -11.60 3.95
N TYR A 363 -19.60 -11.35 3.93
CA TYR A 363 -20.53 -11.87 4.94
C TYR A 363 -20.71 -13.38 4.82
N GLN A 364 -20.75 -13.92 3.60
CA GLN A 364 -20.81 -15.38 3.40
C GLN A 364 -19.58 -16.10 3.95
N ARG A 365 -18.38 -15.54 3.73
CA ARG A 365 -17.14 -16.06 4.31
C ARG A 365 -17.11 -15.94 5.84
N ASP A 366 -17.61 -14.83 6.40
CA ASP A 366 -17.71 -14.66 7.86
C ASP A 366 -18.66 -15.69 8.47
N VAL A 367 -19.82 -15.96 7.86
CA VAL A 367 -20.74 -17.01 8.30
C VAL A 367 -20.08 -18.39 8.29
N GLN A 368 -19.39 -18.75 7.20
CA GLN A 368 -18.67 -20.02 7.11
C GLN A 368 -17.59 -20.15 8.19
N TYR A 369 -16.89 -19.05 8.48
CA TYR A 369 -15.93 -18.99 9.57
C TYR A 369 -16.63 -19.24 10.91
N TRP A 370 -17.63 -18.46 11.31
CA TRP A 370 -18.26 -18.60 12.63
C TRP A 370 -19.02 -19.92 12.83
N MET A 371 -19.51 -20.55 11.76
CA MET A 371 -20.13 -21.88 11.84
C MET A 371 -19.15 -23.01 12.21
N SER A 372 -17.86 -22.86 11.88
CA SER A 372 -16.86 -23.91 12.12
C SER A 372 -16.26 -23.92 13.53
N HIS A 373 -16.66 -22.97 14.39
CA HIS A 373 -16.13 -22.83 15.74
C HIS A 373 -17.13 -23.31 16.80
N GLU A 374 -16.62 -24.06 17.79
CA GLU A 374 -17.43 -24.62 18.87
C GLU A 374 -17.53 -23.71 20.12
N LEU A 375 -16.62 -22.74 20.28
CA LEU A 375 -16.61 -21.87 21.46
C LEU A 375 -17.77 -20.88 21.43
N GLN A 376 -18.66 -20.97 22.42
CA GLN A 376 -19.71 -19.98 22.65
C GLN A 376 -19.14 -18.80 23.47
N THR A 377 -18.91 -17.66 22.82
CA THR A 377 -18.40 -16.43 23.45
C THR A 377 -19.51 -15.63 24.16
N ASP A 378 -20.78 -16.03 24.04
CA ASP A 378 -21.95 -15.27 24.47
C ASP A 378 -21.92 -14.86 25.95
N THR A 379 -21.32 -15.68 26.82
CA THR A 379 -21.24 -15.39 28.26
C THR A 379 -20.27 -14.25 28.59
N VAL A 380 -19.27 -14.02 27.73
CA VAL A 380 -18.20 -13.02 27.94
C VAL A 380 -18.52 -11.71 27.22
N MET A 381 -19.31 -11.75 26.15
CA MET A 381 -19.69 -10.56 25.35
C MET A 381 -20.31 -9.43 26.18
N PRO A 382 -21.22 -9.63 27.15
CA PRO A 382 -21.77 -8.53 27.95
C PRO A 382 -20.71 -7.73 28.70
N ALA A 383 -19.72 -8.41 29.27
CA ALA A 383 -18.62 -7.77 29.99
C ALA A 383 -17.69 -7.02 29.02
N LEU A 384 -17.35 -7.65 27.88
CA LEU A 384 -16.49 -7.06 26.87
C LEU A 384 -17.08 -5.80 26.24
N VAL A 385 -18.34 -5.86 25.81
CA VAL A 385 -19.02 -4.72 25.20
C VAL A 385 -19.13 -3.57 26.21
N ARG A 386 -19.44 -3.85 27.47
CA ARG A 386 -19.53 -2.83 28.53
C ARG A 386 -18.19 -2.14 28.77
N THR A 387 -17.11 -2.92 28.89
CA THR A 387 -15.76 -2.37 29.09
C THR A 387 -15.33 -1.56 27.86
N MET A 388 -15.52 -2.08 26.65
CA MET A 388 -15.13 -1.39 25.42
C MET A 388 -15.93 -0.10 25.21
N ALA A 389 -17.24 -0.13 25.44
CA ALA A 389 -18.08 1.07 25.36
C ALA A 389 -17.67 2.13 26.38
N SER A 390 -17.29 1.73 27.60
CA SER A 390 -16.76 2.64 28.62
C SER A 390 -15.45 3.29 28.17
N LEU A 391 -14.51 2.50 27.63
CA LEU A 391 -13.22 3.00 27.12
C LEU A 391 -13.42 3.90 25.89
N ALA A 392 -14.24 3.48 24.93
CA ALA A 392 -14.55 4.27 23.74
C ALA A 392 -15.15 5.63 24.12
N LYS A 393 -16.06 5.65 25.08
CA LYS A 393 -16.64 6.91 25.60
C LYS A 393 -15.60 7.79 26.29
N GLN A 394 -14.76 7.20 27.16
CA GLN A 394 -13.76 7.94 27.93
C GLN A 394 -12.66 8.55 27.04
N PHE A 395 -12.28 7.86 25.97
CA PHE A 395 -11.22 8.29 25.05
C PHE A 395 -11.76 8.93 23.76
N HIS A 396 -13.07 9.21 23.69
CA HIS A 396 -13.72 9.79 22.52
C HIS A 396 -13.39 9.05 21.21
N LEU A 397 -13.56 7.73 21.21
CA LEU A 397 -13.31 6.89 20.05
C LEU A 397 -14.56 6.78 19.19
N SER A 398 -14.36 6.67 17.87
CA SER A 398 -15.49 6.50 16.95
C SER A 398 -16.13 5.11 17.10
N PRO A 399 -17.42 4.96 16.76
CA PRO A 399 -18.07 3.64 16.73
C PRO A 399 -17.32 2.62 15.85
N ALA A 400 -16.69 3.07 14.77
CA ALA A 400 -15.86 2.20 13.92
C ALA A 400 -14.69 1.57 14.69
N ILE A 401 -14.03 2.33 15.57
CA ILE A 401 -12.95 1.82 16.43
C ILE A 401 -13.53 0.89 17.50
N GLU A 402 -14.60 1.31 18.18
CA GLU A 402 -15.26 0.53 19.24
C GLU A 402 -15.69 -0.85 18.74
N PHE A 403 -16.54 -0.92 17.72
CA PHE A 403 -17.10 -2.19 17.25
C PHE A 403 -16.08 -3.08 16.56
N SER A 404 -15.07 -2.51 15.89
CA SER A 404 -13.98 -3.30 15.32
C SER A 404 -13.07 -3.87 16.42
N ALA A 405 -12.88 -3.15 17.53
CA ALA A 405 -12.15 -3.67 18.68
C ALA A 405 -12.92 -4.79 19.39
N ILE A 406 -14.25 -4.70 19.49
CA ILE A 406 -15.12 -5.78 19.99
C ILE A 406 -15.00 -7.04 19.10
N ASP A 407 -15.18 -6.89 17.78
CA ASP A 407 -15.09 -8.00 16.84
C ASP A 407 -13.68 -8.64 16.85
N THR A 408 -12.64 -7.83 17.00
CA THR A 408 -11.24 -8.30 17.08
C THR A 408 -10.97 -9.04 18.40
N LEU A 409 -11.53 -8.59 19.53
CA LEU A 409 -11.43 -9.29 20.81
C LEU A 409 -12.16 -10.64 20.79
N GLU A 410 -13.34 -10.69 20.17
CA GLU A 410 -14.08 -11.93 20.00
C GLU A 410 -13.29 -12.92 19.12
N LEU A 411 -12.67 -12.44 18.03
CA LEU A 411 -11.80 -13.24 17.19
C LEU A 411 -10.56 -13.75 17.96
N LEU A 412 -9.96 -12.91 18.80
CA LEU A 412 -8.82 -13.28 19.64
C LEU A 412 -9.17 -14.42 20.59
N LEU A 413 -10.34 -14.36 21.26
CA LEU A 413 -10.83 -15.42 22.13
C LEU A 413 -10.95 -16.76 21.39
N VAL A 414 -11.53 -16.72 20.19
CA VAL A 414 -11.72 -17.90 19.35
C VAL A 414 -10.38 -18.50 18.90
N ARG A 415 -9.43 -17.66 18.46
CA ARG A 415 -8.10 -18.10 18.01
C ARG A 415 -7.25 -18.65 19.15
N ALA A 416 -7.33 -18.04 20.33
CA ALA A 416 -6.67 -18.53 21.54
C ALA A 416 -7.17 -19.93 21.91
N TYR A 417 -8.50 -20.11 21.92
CA TYR A 417 -9.12 -21.42 22.17
C TYR A 417 -8.70 -22.49 21.17
N GLN A 418 -8.71 -22.18 19.87
CA GLN A 418 -8.24 -23.09 18.83
C GLN A 418 -6.77 -23.48 18.99
N SER A 419 -5.93 -22.54 19.45
CA SER A 419 -4.51 -22.81 19.71
C SER A 419 -4.35 -23.87 20.80
N TRP A 420 -5.12 -23.77 21.89
CA TRP A 420 -5.08 -24.77 22.97
C TRP A 420 -5.65 -26.13 22.55
N MET A 421 -6.73 -26.15 21.74
CA MET A 421 -7.30 -27.39 21.22
C MET A 421 -6.35 -28.16 20.29
N LYS A 422 -5.46 -27.45 19.57
CA LYS A 422 -4.45 -28.07 18.69
C LYS A 422 -3.23 -28.63 19.46
N GLN A 423 -2.99 -28.15 20.67
CA GLN A 423 -1.92 -28.66 21.52
C GLN A 423 -2.42 -29.93 22.21
N SER A 424 -1.75 -31.07 22.05
CA SER A 424 -2.12 -32.32 22.72
C SER A 424 -1.94 -32.15 24.25
N MET A 425 -3.01 -31.76 24.94
CA MET A 425 -2.95 -31.42 26.36
C MET A 425 -2.93 -32.70 27.22
N PRO A 426 -1.94 -32.87 28.12
CA PRO A 426 -1.73 -34.12 28.86
C PRO A 426 -2.69 -34.36 30.03
N ALA A 427 -3.53 -33.39 30.42
CA ALA A 427 -4.43 -33.50 31.57
C ALA A 427 -5.87 -33.06 31.23
N PRO A 428 -6.90 -33.74 31.76
CA PRO A 428 -8.32 -33.46 31.46
C PRO A 428 -8.74 -32.03 31.83
N ASP A 429 -8.16 -31.42 32.87
CA ASP A 429 -8.48 -30.06 33.32
C ASP A 429 -7.59 -28.96 32.71
N ALA A 430 -6.65 -29.31 31.82
CA ALA A 430 -5.68 -28.35 31.28
C ALA A 430 -6.35 -27.25 30.44
N LEU A 431 -7.38 -27.59 29.66
CA LEU A 431 -8.11 -26.63 28.84
C LEU A 431 -8.86 -25.60 29.69
N GLY A 432 -9.54 -26.04 30.75
CA GLY A 432 -10.25 -25.17 31.68
C GLY A 432 -9.32 -24.17 32.38
N ARG A 433 -8.12 -24.62 32.76
CA ARG A 433 -7.09 -23.73 33.35
C ARG A 433 -6.58 -22.70 32.35
N SER A 434 -6.29 -23.08 31.11
CA SER A 434 -5.86 -22.15 30.06
C SER A 434 -6.92 -21.09 29.75
N VAL A 435 -8.19 -21.50 29.67
CA VAL A 435 -9.32 -20.57 29.49
C VAL A 435 -9.44 -19.62 30.67
N ALA A 436 -9.40 -20.12 31.91
CA ALA A 436 -9.48 -19.28 33.10
C ALA A 436 -8.32 -18.28 33.19
N GLN A 437 -7.10 -18.71 32.87
CA GLN A 437 -5.92 -17.84 32.85
C GLN A 437 -6.03 -16.76 31.77
N PHE A 438 -6.52 -17.10 30.58
CA PHE A 438 -6.73 -16.13 29.51
C PHE A 438 -7.81 -15.11 29.86
N LEU A 439 -8.93 -15.57 30.44
CA LEU A 439 -10.01 -14.69 30.88
C LEU A 439 -9.54 -13.75 32.01
N ALA A 440 -8.64 -14.20 32.90
CA ALA A 440 -8.03 -13.34 33.90
C ALA A 440 -7.16 -12.22 33.30
N GLN A 441 -6.54 -12.47 32.14
CA GLN A 441 -5.73 -11.50 31.40
C GLN A 441 -6.54 -10.67 30.38
N LEU A 442 -7.84 -10.93 30.23
CA LEU A 442 -8.70 -10.28 29.25
C LEU A 442 -8.72 -8.74 29.32
N PRO A 443 -8.63 -8.10 30.51
CA PRO A 443 -8.48 -6.64 30.59
C PRO A 443 -7.21 -6.13 29.92
N LEU A 444 -6.09 -6.85 30.06
CA LEU A 444 -4.80 -6.49 29.45
C LEU A 444 -4.86 -6.63 27.92
N TYR A 445 -5.46 -7.72 27.42
CA TYR A 445 -5.71 -7.91 25.99
C TYR A 445 -6.68 -6.88 25.42
N THR A 446 -7.69 -6.46 26.18
CA THR A 446 -8.62 -5.39 25.79
C THR A 446 -7.89 -4.09 25.49
N VAL A 447 -6.95 -3.68 26.34
CA VAL A 447 -6.15 -2.46 26.13
C VAL A 447 -5.24 -2.61 24.91
N ALA A 448 -4.60 -3.76 24.73
CA ALA A 448 -3.72 -4.00 23.58
C ALA A 448 -4.48 -4.03 22.24
N VAL A 449 -5.63 -4.73 22.19
CA VAL A 449 -6.47 -4.75 20.98
C VAL A 449 -7.00 -3.36 20.66
N LEU A 450 -7.46 -2.60 21.65
CA LEU A 450 -7.96 -1.25 21.41
C LEU A 450 -6.87 -0.32 20.84
N ASP A 451 -5.66 -0.40 21.37
CA ASP A 451 -4.53 0.38 20.88
C ASP A 451 -4.13 -0.02 19.44
N VAL A 452 -4.03 -1.32 19.15
CA VAL A 452 -3.70 -1.81 17.80
C VAL A 452 -4.81 -1.47 16.79
N VAL A 453 -6.08 -1.67 17.14
CA VAL A 453 -7.23 -1.38 16.26
C VAL A 453 -7.39 0.11 16.02
N SER A 454 -7.15 0.96 17.03
CA SER A 454 -7.19 2.41 16.87
C SER A 454 -6.17 2.88 15.82
N LYS A 455 -4.92 2.38 15.90
CA LYS A 455 -3.85 2.64 14.91
C LYS A 455 -4.17 2.08 13.52
N TYR A 456 -4.87 0.96 13.44
CA TYR A 456 -5.26 0.33 12.18
C TYR A 456 -6.35 1.12 11.44
N ILE A 457 -7.36 1.60 12.17
CA ILE A 457 -8.51 2.31 11.58
C ILE A 457 -8.20 3.79 11.35
N ASP A 458 -7.56 4.45 12.32
CA ASP A 458 -7.19 5.86 12.22
C ASP A 458 -5.81 6.09 12.82
N ALA A 459 -4.80 6.12 11.94
CA ALA A 459 -3.41 6.38 12.32
C ALA A 459 -3.16 7.77 12.95
N SER A 460 -4.14 8.66 12.96
CA SER A 460 -4.06 9.96 13.64
C SER A 460 -4.43 9.89 15.13
N VAL A 461 -5.14 8.85 15.56
CA VAL A 461 -5.51 8.64 16.96
C VAL A 461 -4.27 8.22 17.75
N LYS A 462 -3.95 8.98 18.80
CA LYS A 462 -2.87 8.67 19.74
C LYS A 462 -3.47 8.44 21.12
N LEU A 463 -3.59 7.17 21.52
CA LEU A 463 -4.05 6.82 22.85
C LEU A 463 -2.92 7.02 23.88
N ASP A 464 -3.23 7.68 24.98
CA ASP A 464 -2.36 7.66 26.16
C ASP A 464 -2.51 6.28 26.82
N LEU A 465 -1.54 5.42 26.55
CA LEU A 465 -1.50 4.05 27.03
C LEU A 465 -1.48 3.96 28.57
N GLY A 466 -0.90 4.95 29.25
CA GLY A 466 -0.90 5.01 30.71
C GLY A 466 -2.30 5.29 31.25
N ALA A 467 -3.02 6.23 30.65
CA ALA A 467 -4.42 6.49 30.98
C ALA A 467 -5.33 5.30 30.62
N LEU A 468 -5.09 4.65 29.48
CA LEU A 468 -5.91 3.53 29.02
C LEU A 468 -5.80 2.32 29.96
N LYS A 469 -4.60 2.02 30.45
CA LYS A 469 -4.38 0.97 31.47
C LYS A 469 -5.12 1.26 32.78
N ARG A 470 -5.08 2.52 33.25
CA ARG A 470 -5.81 2.94 34.45
C ARG A 470 -7.32 2.81 34.26
N ALA A 471 -7.82 3.24 33.11
CA ALA A 471 -9.24 3.16 32.77
C ALA A 471 -9.76 1.71 32.66
N ALA A 472 -8.93 0.80 32.15
CA ALA A 472 -9.25 -0.62 32.06
C ALA A 472 -8.96 -1.40 33.35
N ASN A 473 -8.54 -0.74 34.43
CA ASN A 473 -8.14 -1.33 35.70
C ASN A 473 -7.05 -2.43 35.54
N VAL A 474 -6.06 -2.18 34.67
CA VAL A 474 -4.98 -3.12 34.36
C VAL A 474 -3.71 -2.77 35.13
N THR A 475 -3.27 -3.68 35.99
CA THR A 475 -1.95 -3.62 36.64
C THR A 475 -1.02 -4.62 35.93
N MET A 476 0.10 -4.13 35.40
CA MET A 476 1.06 -4.99 34.70
C MET A 476 2.11 -5.56 35.66
N PRO A 477 2.52 -6.83 35.50
CA PRO A 477 3.70 -7.36 36.17
C PRO A 477 4.95 -6.53 35.79
N PRO A 478 5.93 -6.39 36.70
CA PRO A 478 7.13 -5.56 36.47
C PRO A 478 7.94 -5.97 35.23
N ASP A 479 7.87 -7.23 34.83
CA ASP A 479 8.67 -7.81 33.74
C ASP A 479 7.98 -7.79 32.37
N VAL A 480 6.72 -7.35 32.27
CA VAL A 480 5.93 -7.39 31.04
C VAL A 480 5.65 -5.97 30.54
N ASN A 481 6.06 -5.67 29.31
CA ASN A 481 5.78 -4.38 28.67
C ASN A 481 4.56 -4.48 27.75
N MET A 482 3.96 -3.35 27.38
CA MET A 482 2.77 -3.38 26.53
C MET A 482 3.06 -3.90 25.11
N LEU A 483 4.25 -3.58 24.60
CA LEU A 483 4.70 -3.99 23.28
C LEU A 483 4.75 -5.53 23.15
N SER A 484 5.11 -6.26 24.21
CA SER A 484 5.13 -7.72 24.19
C SER A 484 3.72 -8.29 24.15
N VAL A 485 2.76 -7.65 24.85
CA VAL A 485 1.34 -8.03 24.79
C VAL A 485 0.74 -7.73 23.42
N GLU A 486 1.01 -6.55 22.85
CA GLU A 486 0.60 -6.21 21.49
C GLU A 486 1.16 -7.21 20.46
N PHE A 487 2.42 -7.60 20.61
CA PHE A 487 3.05 -8.62 19.76
C PHE A 487 2.41 -10.00 19.92
N GLU A 488 2.05 -10.39 21.15
CA GLU A 488 1.33 -11.64 21.40
C GLU A 488 -0.06 -11.65 20.76
N VAL A 489 -0.81 -10.55 20.90
CA VAL A 489 -2.11 -10.34 20.23
C VAL A 489 -1.96 -10.44 18.71
N LEU A 490 -0.97 -9.76 18.13
CA LEU A 490 -0.67 -9.82 16.69
C LEU A 490 -0.38 -11.25 16.22
N LYS A 491 0.38 -12.01 17.02
CA LYS A 491 0.72 -13.41 16.74
C LYS A 491 -0.51 -14.31 16.78
N LEU A 492 -1.35 -14.19 17.82
CA LEU A 492 -2.56 -14.99 17.97
C LEU A 492 -3.61 -14.67 16.89
N LEU A 493 -3.68 -13.42 16.45
CA LEU A 493 -4.56 -12.98 15.37
C LEU A 493 -4.00 -13.27 13.96
N GLU A 494 -2.78 -13.80 13.83
CA GLU A 494 -2.09 -13.97 12.54
C GLU A 494 -2.02 -12.66 11.70
N ASN A 495 -1.96 -11.51 12.39
CA ASN A 495 -2.10 -10.16 11.81
C ASN A 495 -3.43 -9.85 11.10
N GLU A 496 -4.50 -10.60 11.39
CA GLU A 496 -5.85 -10.35 10.87
C GLU A 496 -6.60 -9.34 11.75
N PHE A 497 -6.82 -8.13 11.24
CA PHE A 497 -7.67 -7.11 11.87
C PHE A 497 -8.93 -6.88 11.04
N ARG A 498 -10.10 -7.08 11.65
CA ARG A 498 -11.39 -6.95 10.97
C ARG A 498 -12.01 -5.59 11.26
N SER A 499 -12.44 -4.89 10.21
CA SER A 499 -13.47 -3.86 10.38
C SER A 499 -14.80 -4.52 10.74
N SER A 500 -15.60 -3.90 11.60
CA SER A 500 -16.86 -4.50 12.03
C SER A 500 -17.85 -4.62 10.86
N LEU A 501 -18.08 -5.84 10.40
CA LEU A 501 -19.04 -6.15 9.34
C LEU A 501 -20.47 -5.85 9.79
N LEU A 502 -20.81 -6.06 11.06
CA LEU A 502 -22.14 -5.79 11.58
C LEU A 502 -22.43 -4.27 11.59
N LEU A 503 -21.47 -3.46 12.06
CA LEU A 503 -21.56 -2.00 12.00
C LEU A 503 -21.76 -1.53 10.54
N GLY A 504 -20.90 -2.00 9.62
CA GLY A 504 -20.98 -1.62 8.22
C GLY A 504 -22.30 -2.00 7.55
N ALA A 505 -22.88 -3.16 7.89
CA ALA A 505 -24.19 -3.58 7.42
C ALA A 505 -25.31 -2.69 7.97
N VAL A 506 -25.30 -2.36 9.27
CA VAL A 506 -26.30 -1.48 9.89
C VAL A 506 -26.22 -0.07 9.32
N GLU A 507 -25.02 0.48 9.13
CA GLU A 507 -24.83 1.79 8.49
C GLU A 507 -25.38 1.80 7.06
N ARG A 508 -25.07 0.75 6.29
CA ARG A 508 -25.57 0.58 4.91
C ARG A 508 -27.09 0.48 4.85
N PHE A 509 -27.70 -0.38 5.66
CA PHE A 509 -29.16 -0.57 5.66
C PHE A 509 -29.88 0.67 6.21
N THR A 510 -29.35 1.30 7.25
CA THR A 510 -29.90 2.55 7.78
C THR A 510 -29.88 3.65 6.71
N LYS A 511 -28.77 3.80 5.99
CA LYS A 511 -28.63 4.78 4.92
C LYS A 511 -29.53 4.47 3.72
N LYS A 512 -29.65 3.21 3.32
CA LYS A 512 -30.44 2.78 2.15
C LYS A 512 -31.95 2.79 2.41
N TYR A 513 -32.40 2.36 3.60
CA TYR A 513 -33.81 2.11 3.87
C TYR A 513 -34.45 3.07 4.86
N LEU A 514 -33.72 3.56 5.88
CA LEU A 514 -34.32 4.42 6.92
C LEU A 514 -34.16 5.90 6.60
N LEU A 515 -33.00 6.32 6.11
CA LEU A 515 -32.72 7.73 5.84
C LEU A 515 -33.66 8.34 4.78
N PRO A 516 -34.05 7.63 3.69
CA PRO A 516 -35.03 8.16 2.73
C PRO A 516 -36.43 8.36 3.30
N LEU A 517 -36.77 7.70 4.42
CA LEU A 517 -38.09 7.81 5.06
C LEU A 517 -38.17 8.98 6.06
N VAL A 518 -37.06 9.66 6.31
CA VAL A 518 -36.88 10.58 7.45
C VAL A 518 -36.14 11.83 6.97
N SER A 519 -36.87 12.92 6.70
CA SER A 519 -36.36 14.12 6.04
C SER A 519 -35.71 15.19 6.94
N VAL A 520 -35.66 14.99 8.27
CA VAL A 520 -35.22 16.02 9.23
C VAL A 520 -33.89 15.66 9.90
N THR A 521 -32.94 16.63 9.94
CA THR A 521 -31.60 16.49 10.53
C THR A 521 -31.62 15.99 11.99
N GLN A 522 -32.59 16.43 12.80
CA GLN A 522 -32.74 15.99 14.20
C GLN A 522 -33.11 14.51 14.32
N GLN A 523 -33.81 13.97 13.32
CA GLN A 523 -34.17 12.55 13.30
C GLN A 523 -32.96 11.70 12.90
N LYS A 524 -32.11 12.16 11.96
CA LYS A 524 -30.84 11.49 11.61
C LYS A 524 -29.97 11.23 12.84
N GLU A 525 -29.83 12.22 13.72
CA GLU A 525 -29.07 12.08 14.97
C GLU A 525 -29.69 11.04 15.91
N THR A 526 -31.02 11.00 15.98
CA THR A 526 -31.78 10.03 16.79
C THR A 526 -31.60 8.61 16.24
N ILE A 527 -31.70 8.42 14.92
CA ILE A 527 -31.45 7.13 14.24
C ILE A 527 -30.03 6.66 14.56
N SER A 528 -29.08 7.57 14.45
CA SER A 528 -27.66 7.33 14.64
C SER A 528 -27.35 6.86 16.07
N ARG A 529 -27.82 7.61 17.08
CA ARG A 529 -27.65 7.26 18.49
C ARG A 529 -28.41 5.99 18.89
N ALA A 530 -29.62 5.77 18.35
CA ALA A 530 -30.38 4.55 18.59
C ALA A 530 -29.68 3.33 17.99
N GLY A 531 -29.11 3.48 16.79
CA GLY A 531 -28.37 2.42 16.10
C GLY A 531 -27.13 1.96 16.87
N VAL A 532 -26.30 2.88 17.37
CA VAL A 532 -25.13 2.52 18.21
C VAL A 532 -25.56 1.80 19.49
N LYS A 533 -26.61 2.28 20.18
CA LYS A 533 -27.13 1.64 21.40
C LYS A 533 -27.66 0.23 21.12
N LEU A 534 -28.49 0.07 20.09
CA LEU A 534 -29.03 -1.23 19.71
C LEU A 534 -27.93 -2.19 19.28
N LEU A 535 -26.89 -1.70 18.59
CA LEU A 535 -25.75 -2.51 18.20
C LEU A 535 -24.97 -3.01 19.42
N ARG A 536 -24.73 -2.15 20.43
CA ARG A 536 -24.14 -2.57 21.72
C ARG A 536 -24.98 -3.65 22.40
N ILE A 537 -26.30 -3.45 22.48
CA ILE A 537 -27.23 -4.41 23.12
C ILE A 537 -27.26 -5.73 22.36
N ALA A 538 -27.38 -5.69 21.02
CA ALA A 538 -27.46 -6.87 20.18
C ALA A 538 -26.21 -7.75 20.26
N ILE A 539 -25.02 -7.14 20.39
CA ILE A 539 -23.77 -7.86 20.58
C ILE A 539 -23.63 -8.38 22.02
N ALA A 540 -23.95 -7.56 23.02
CA ALA A 540 -23.85 -7.92 24.44
C ALA A 540 -24.79 -9.06 24.81
N GLU A 541 -26.06 -8.96 24.43
CA GLU A 541 -27.15 -9.87 24.82
C GLU A 541 -27.44 -10.93 23.76
N ARG A 542 -26.47 -11.23 22.88
CA ARG A 542 -26.63 -12.20 21.79
C ARG A 542 -27.12 -13.56 22.31
N GLY A 543 -26.63 -14.03 23.46
CA GLY A 543 -27.10 -15.27 24.09
C GLY A 543 -28.60 -15.24 24.38
N THR A 544 -29.08 -14.20 25.07
CA THR A 544 -30.48 -14.00 25.44
C THR A 544 -31.37 -13.89 24.19
N ILE A 545 -30.98 -13.06 23.23
CA ILE A 545 -31.74 -12.81 21.97
C ILE A 545 -31.97 -14.12 21.23
N TYR A 546 -30.91 -14.88 20.94
CA TYR A 546 -31.03 -16.11 20.16
C TYR A 546 -31.61 -17.29 20.95
N SER A 547 -31.47 -17.31 22.28
CA SER A 547 -32.07 -18.36 23.12
C SER A 547 -33.60 -18.39 23.01
N SER A 548 -34.25 -17.21 22.89
CA SER A 548 -35.70 -17.09 22.69
C SER A 548 -36.20 -17.66 21.36
N LEU A 549 -35.31 -17.79 20.37
CA LEU A 549 -35.60 -18.30 19.03
C LEU A 549 -35.23 -19.78 18.86
N LYS A 550 -34.51 -20.37 19.82
CA LYS A 550 -33.95 -21.73 19.71
C LYS A 550 -35.03 -22.80 19.55
N THR A 551 -36.18 -22.65 20.22
CA THR A 551 -37.31 -23.59 20.12
C THR A 551 -38.07 -23.49 18.79
N SER A 552 -37.86 -22.43 18.03
CA SER A 552 -38.58 -22.14 16.78
C SER A 552 -37.88 -22.67 15.52
N ILE A 553 -36.61 -23.08 15.62
CA ILE A 553 -35.82 -23.62 14.50
C ILE A 553 -35.52 -25.10 14.76
N LYS A 554 -36.05 -25.99 13.90
CA LYS A 554 -35.99 -27.45 14.09
C LYS A 554 -34.61 -28.08 13.91
N ASP A 555 -33.73 -27.44 13.14
CA ASP A 555 -32.40 -27.96 12.80
C ASP A 555 -31.27 -27.13 13.45
N GLU A 556 -30.39 -27.80 14.21
CA GLU A 556 -29.28 -27.19 14.95
C GLU A 556 -28.26 -26.55 13.99
N THR A 557 -28.02 -27.12 12.81
CA THR A 557 -27.06 -26.56 11.84
C THR A 557 -27.60 -25.27 11.21
N SER A 558 -28.89 -25.25 10.89
CA SER A 558 -29.62 -24.07 10.42
C SER A 558 -29.68 -22.97 11.48
N PHE A 559 -29.86 -23.33 12.75
CA PHE A 559 -29.82 -22.37 13.87
C PHE A 559 -28.43 -21.74 14.02
N ARG A 560 -27.35 -22.53 13.94
CA ARG A 560 -25.97 -22.01 13.96
C ARG A 560 -25.70 -21.07 12.79
N ARG A 561 -26.14 -21.43 11.58
CA ARG A 561 -26.02 -20.58 10.39
C ARG A 561 -26.80 -19.27 10.54
N PHE A 562 -28.00 -19.33 11.09
CA PHE A 562 -28.84 -18.16 11.37
C PHE A 562 -28.18 -17.22 12.37
N LYS A 563 -27.65 -17.77 13.48
CA LYS A 563 -26.94 -17.02 14.52
C LYS A 563 -25.64 -16.38 14.02
N ALA A 564 -24.90 -17.06 13.15
CA ALA A 564 -23.65 -16.56 12.58
C ALA A 564 -23.85 -15.44 11.53
N ASN A 565 -25.07 -15.23 11.02
CA ASN A 565 -25.32 -14.31 9.92
C ASN A 565 -25.52 -12.86 10.39
N LYS A 566 -24.44 -12.07 10.31
CA LYS A 566 -24.42 -10.64 10.64
C LYS A 566 -25.35 -9.79 9.75
N LEU A 567 -25.69 -10.22 8.52
CA LEU A 567 -26.65 -9.47 7.67
C LEU A 567 -28.07 -9.58 8.21
N ILE A 568 -28.49 -10.77 8.62
CA ILE A 568 -29.81 -10.99 9.23
C ILE A 568 -29.92 -10.14 10.51
N LEU A 569 -28.89 -10.18 11.36
CA LEU A 569 -28.85 -9.37 12.57
C LEU A 569 -28.91 -7.87 12.26
N ALA A 570 -28.14 -7.38 11.28
CA ALA A 570 -28.19 -5.98 10.86
C ALA A 570 -29.56 -5.56 10.31
N GLY A 571 -30.20 -6.43 9.53
CA GLY A 571 -31.56 -6.21 9.01
C GLY A 571 -32.56 -6.07 10.15
N SER A 572 -32.54 -6.98 11.12
CA SER A 572 -33.40 -6.91 12.30
C SER A 572 -33.12 -5.70 13.20
N ILE A 573 -31.85 -5.31 13.38
CA ILE A 573 -31.48 -4.06 14.07
C ILE A 573 -32.06 -2.85 13.32
N THR A 574 -31.98 -2.83 12.00
CA THR A 574 -32.53 -1.74 11.17
C THR A 574 -34.06 -1.63 11.36
N LEU A 575 -34.78 -2.76 11.40
CA LEU A 575 -36.21 -2.76 11.69
C LEU A 575 -36.52 -2.34 13.14
N ALA A 576 -35.67 -2.70 14.10
CA ALA A 576 -35.82 -2.27 15.49
C ALA A 576 -35.62 -0.75 15.63
N ILE A 577 -34.63 -0.17 14.91
CA ILE A 577 -34.42 1.27 14.84
C ILE A 577 -35.67 1.96 14.27
N LEU A 578 -36.25 1.44 13.18
CA LEU A 578 -37.50 1.97 12.61
C LEU A 578 -38.62 2.01 13.66
N GLN A 579 -38.83 0.91 14.38
CA GLN A 579 -39.86 0.80 15.41
C GLN A 579 -39.65 1.79 16.58
N LEU A 580 -38.40 1.98 17.01
CA LEU A 580 -38.08 2.94 18.08
C LEU A 580 -38.35 4.39 17.66
N ILE A 581 -38.04 4.73 16.41
CA ILE A 581 -38.26 6.09 15.88
C ILE A 581 -39.75 6.37 15.69
N THR A 582 -40.54 5.35 15.31
CA THR A 582 -41.99 5.51 15.15
C THR A 582 -42.74 5.50 16.50
N ALA A 583 -42.31 4.69 17.48
CA ALA A 583 -42.87 4.69 18.83
C ALA A 583 -42.56 5.97 19.63
N GLY A 584 -41.40 6.60 19.38
CA GLY A 584 -41.06 7.90 19.98
C GLY A 584 -41.96 9.07 19.57
N ARG A 585 -42.81 8.91 18.53
CA ARG A 585 -43.79 9.93 18.11
C ARG A 585 -45.05 9.96 18.98
N THR A 586 -45.40 8.88 19.68
CA THR A 586 -46.65 8.79 20.44
C THR A 586 -46.60 9.40 21.85
N THR A 587 -45.41 9.66 22.40
CA THR A 587 -45.26 10.13 23.80
C THR A 587 -45.13 11.63 23.98
N THR A 588 -44.95 12.42 22.91
CA THR A 588 -44.75 13.89 22.98
C THR A 588 -45.93 14.75 22.58
N THR A 589 -47.10 14.17 22.26
CA THR A 589 -48.33 14.94 21.98
C THR A 589 -49.46 14.46 22.87
N THR A 590 -49.60 15.07 24.04
CA THR A 590 -50.91 15.20 24.67
C THR A 590 -51.83 15.96 23.72
N THR A 591 -53.06 15.45 23.61
CA THR A 591 -54.23 15.95 22.85
C THR A 591 -54.36 15.54 21.37
N THR A 592 -55.28 14.59 21.16
CA THR A 592 -56.08 14.32 19.94
C THR A 592 -55.35 14.02 18.62
N SER A 593 -54.93 12.75 18.42
CA SER A 593 -54.98 12.02 17.12
C SER A 593 -54.30 10.63 17.19
N SER A 594 -54.86 9.70 17.96
CA SER A 594 -54.23 8.39 18.22
C SER A 594 -54.24 7.39 17.04
N ASN A 595 -54.89 7.68 15.91
CA ASN A 595 -55.07 6.69 14.83
C ASN A 595 -54.11 6.84 13.63
N ASN A 596 -53.41 7.97 13.45
CA ASN A 596 -52.57 8.20 12.26
C ASN A 596 -51.10 7.76 12.41
N GLY A 597 -50.58 7.61 13.64
CA GLY A 597 -49.19 7.21 13.87
C GLY A 597 -48.91 5.72 13.65
N ALA A 598 -49.86 4.86 14.03
CA ALA A 598 -49.74 3.40 13.87
C ALA A 598 -49.81 2.98 12.39
N SER A 599 -50.68 3.62 11.60
CA SER A 599 -50.83 3.36 10.16
C SER A 599 -49.59 3.75 9.36
N GLN A 600 -48.93 4.86 9.71
CA GLN A 600 -47.69 5.29 9.05
C GLN A 600 -46.51 4.36 9.36
N SER A 601 -46.40 3.86 10.60
CA SER A 601 -45.35 2.89 10.97
C SER A 601 -45.51 1.57 10.22
N GLN A 602 -46.75 1.08 10.08
CA GLN A 602 -47.05 -0.13 9.31
C GLN A 602 -46.76 0.06 7.81
N GLN A 603 -47.10 1.21 7.23
CA GLN A 603 -46.78 1.54 5.83
C GLN A 603 -45.26 1.59 5.57
N HIS A 604 -44.49 2.21 6.49
CA HIS A 604 -43.03 2.24 6.37
C HIS A 604 -42.42 0.85 6.50
N LEU A 605 -42.90 0.03 7.43
CA LEU A 605 -42.46 -1.36 7.59
C LEU A 605 -42.73 -2.17 6.32
N GLN A 606 -43.95 -2.10 5.77
CA GLN A 606 -44.34 -2.82 4.56
C GLN A 606 -43.50 -2.42 3.35
N ARG A 607 -43.05 -1.16 3.28
CA ARG A 607 -42.22 -0.65 2.18
C ARG A 607 -40.79 -1.17 2.20
N ILE A 608 -40.21 -1.42 3.38
CA ILE A 608 -38.79 -1.80 3.50
C ILE A 608 -38.56 -3.28 3.82
N LEU A 609 -39.56 -3.98 4.34
CA LEU A 609 -39.38 -5.34 4.87
C LEU A 609 -38.91 -6.32 3.80
N GLU A 610 -39.61 -6.43 2.66
CA GLU A 610 -39.24 -7.36 1.59
C GLU A 610 -37.90 -6.98 0.93
N PRO A 611 -37.67 -5.72 0.50
CA PRO A 611 -36.39 -5.34 -0.07
C PRO A 611 -35.18 -5.51 0.88
N LEU A 612 -35.40 -5.41 2.20
CA LEU A 612 -34.36 -5.65 3.20
C LEU A 612 -34.13 -7.15 3.42
N ALA A 613 -35.19 -7.95 3.41
CA ALA A 613 -35.14 -9.41 3.50
C ALA A 613 -34.38 -10.02 2.30
N ASP A 614 -34.63 -9.53 1.09
CA ASP A 614 -33.90 -9.89 -0.13
C ASP A 614 -32.41 -9.56 -0.03
N ASP A 615 -32.08 -8.38 0.52
CA ASP A 615 -30.69 -7.97 0.72
C ASP A 615 -29.96 -8.85 1.75
N CYS A 616 -30.68 -9.33 2.77
CA CYS A 616 -30.20 -10.27 3.78
C CYS A 616 -30.23 -11.75 3.34
N CYS A 617 -30.85 -12.05 2.19
CA CYS A 617 -31.08 -13.39 1.67
C CYS A 617 -31.82 -14.31 2.67
N VAL A 618 -32.88 -13.78 3.30
CA VAL A 618 -33.70 -14.49 4.29
C VAL A 618 -35.18 -14.15 4.11
N GLN A 619 -36.09 -15.00 4.57
CA GLN A 619 -37.52 -14.65 4.62
C GLN A 619 -37.79 -13.47 5.57
N ALA A 620 -38.69 -12.58 5.17
CA ALA A 620 -39.11 -11.40 5.94
C ALA A 620 -39.54 -11.73 7.38
N THR A 621 -40.24 -12.85 7.58
CA THR A 621 -40.70 -13.34 8.89
C THR A 621 -39.54 -13.55 9.87
N ASN A 622 -38.39 -14.06 9.40
CA ASN A 622 -37.22 -14.27 10.24
C ASN A 622 -36.61 -12.95 10.73
N LEU A 623 -36.65 -11.89 9.90
CA LEU A 623 -36.20 -10.57 10.33
C LEU A 623 -37.12 -9.99 11.42
N LEU A 624 -38.43 -10.22 11.32
CA LEU A 624 -39.42 -9.79 12.31
C LEU A 624 -39.25 -10.53 13.65
N TYR A 625 -39.11 -11.86 13.62
CA TYR A 625 -38.89 -12.63 14.85
C TYR A 625 -37.62 -12.19 15.59
N LEU A 626 -36.52 -11.98 14.86
CA LEU A 626 -35.27 -11.53 15.46
C LEU A 626 -35.34 -10.07 15.92
N ARG A 627 -36.06 -9.20 15.20
CA ARG A 627 -36.37 -7.83 15.66
C ARG A 627 -37.12 -7.87 16.99
N ASP A 628 -38.14 -8.69 17.11
CA ASP A 628 -38.97 -8.78 18.32
C ASP A 628 -38.18 -9.34 19.50
N ALA A 629 -37.30 -10.31 19.26
CA ALA A 629 -36.35 -10.80 20.26
C ALA A 629 -35.39 -9.69 20.74
N ILE A 630 -34.86 -8.86 19.82
CA ILE A 630 -34.03 -7.70 20.18
C ILE A 630 -34.83 -6.70 21.03
N LEU A 631 -36.05 -6.35 20.62
CA LEU A 631 -36.91 -5.40 21.33
C LEU A 631 -37.34 -5.92 22.71
N GLY A 632 -37.58 -7.23 22.83
CA GLY A 632 -37.90 -7.88 24.11
C GLY A 632 -36.76 -7.74 25.14
N VAL A 633 -35.51 -7.84 24.70
CA VAL A 633 -34.34 -7.59 25.57
C VAL A 633 -34.20 -6.13 25.97
N VAL A 634 -34.65 -5.20 25.12
CA VAL A 634 -34.70 -3.75 25.43
C VAL A 634 -35.87 -3.42 26.39
N GLY A 635 -36.78 -4.37 26.65
CA GLY A 635 -37.95 -4.17 27.51
C GLY A 635 -39.15 -3.54 26.79
N ILE A 636 -39.23 -3.65 25.47
CA ILE A 636 -40.33 -3.13 24.64
C ILE A 636 -41.21 -4.29 24.21
N ASP A 637 -42.44 -4.32 24.74
CA ASP A 637 -43.39 -5.39 24.48
C ASP A 637 -44.17 -5.14 23.18
N VAL A 638 -43.81 -5.88 22.12
CA VAL A 638 -44.39 -5.74 20.77
C VAL A 638 -45.82 -6.30 20.71
N ARG A 639 -46.25 -7.10 21.70
CA ARG A 639 -47.56 -7.78 21.70
C ARG A 639 -48.78 -6.88 21.95
N THR A 640 -48.59 -5.58 22.26
CA THR A 640 -49.71 -4.66 22.54
C THR A 640 -50.20 -3.86 21.33
N SER A 641 -49.61 -4.02 20.14
CA SER A 641 -50.07 -3.34 18.92
C SER A 641 -50.38 -4.32 17.77
N GLY A 642 -51.42 -5.14 17.95
CA GLY A 642 -52.30 -5.59 16.87
C GLY A 642 -52.08 -6.99 16.25
N GLY A 643 -52.88 -7.96 16.72
CA GLY A 643 -53.51 -9.05 15.94
C GLY A 643 -52.64 -10.25 15.49
N PRO A 644 -53.17 -11.50 15.51
CA PRO A 644 -52.40 -12.70 15.15
C PRO A 644 -52.22 -12.84 13.63
N TYR A 645 -50.98 -13.18 13.25
CA TYR A 645 -50.46 -13.72 11.98
C TYR A 645 -51.02 -13.22 10.64
#